data_AF-A0A1X2DH51-F1
#
_entry.id   AF-A0A1X2DH51-F1
#
_cell.length_a   1.000
_cell.length_b   1.000
_cell.length_c   1.000
_cell.angle_alpha   90.00
_cell.angle_beta   90.00
_cell.angle_gamma   90.00
#
_symmetry.space_group_name_H-M   'P 1'
#
loop_
_entity.id
_entity.type
_entity.pdbx_description
1 polymer ?
#
loop_
_entity_poly.entity_id
_entity_poly.type
_entity_poly.pdbx_seq_one_letter_code
_entity_poly.pdbx_strand_id
1 'polypeptide(L)'
;MTVLFADVVRSMDIAAALGAERLREVMTELVDRSAAVVQRYGGTVDKFTGDGIMALFGAPITLEDHAFRACLAALDIQQVAQRLAVEVARRDGVDLRLRVGLNSGRVIAGEVGATHLGYTAVGAQVGMAQRMEAVAPPGGVMLSESTARLVEDRVVLGEPETVHIKGVDNPVPARRLLAADGEHTKRVRKPRHESRLVGRQREKVAVAALLDQAYGGNGTVITVTGRPGVGKTRLARESLATARGRGFEVFVTYCESHTREIAFHVISRLLRAVFDIGGLAAEQAQTRVRSEMPHASAEDLLLLDDLLGVRDSETPLPDISPDARHRRLVDLINTVALARRRPAVYVIEDAQWIDSVSESMLAEFAATVPRMRATLLIMYRPEYQGPLAGIPAARPFTLAPLDDSHITELVRELLGDHPSVLGLSTVIAERAGGIPFCAEEIVRDLVERGELEGAPGAYVCVREVRDIHVPASVQGVIGARIDRLTATAKRALHAAAVIGAQFDTELLALLLESDPEAMDLTPLIAAELVEPVTRAPQGTYAFCHPLIQAVAYESQLKAGRSELHRRVAAVMQRTRGGFTGEEAAMVATQYAAAGDLRDAFDWHMDAATWYGARDIRAARQSWQLAQRVADRLPADEPDVLAMRIAPRALLCGSAFQMGGTPADTGFAELRELTTAAGDKKSLAIGMAGHLTTLTFNSHHREAADMASEFATLVESIGDPAMTVGLFYAAAQAKWEAGEATESLRLAQRVIDLADGDPTMGNLVIGSPLAWALTVKGAAGMFLGRQGWRSDLRAGIVLARSVDAAARYFVQLYKYTAAIQNGAVLPSARDVALATESLEVAQQSGDNAALAYALLNRAIALLHNDSEAGGLEFLIKAKEMFVHEQLTMTLRRMCDIEFARERARSGDLDGAIELAAEVLAEQFDTGEMIFRGPATTVLVEALLSRGSTADIAAAAHAVERLAAVPVEPGFVLHELPVLRLRALLARTHGDEAGYAQFRDRFRAKAQDAGFEGYLAQAEAMG
;
A
#
# COMPACT_ATOMS: atom_id res chain seq x y z
N MET A 1 -46.46 -10.69 0.14
CA MET A 1 -46.91 -9.33 0.48
C MET A 1 -47.53 -9.31 1.87
N THR A 2 -47.45 -8.17 2.56
CA THR A 2 -48.05 -7.93 3.88
C THR A 2 -48.99 -6.74 3.82
N VAL A 3 -50.16 -6.88 4.44
CA VAL A 3 -51.17 -5.82 4.58
C VAL A 3 -51.11 -5.26 5.99
N LEU A 4 -51.07 -3.94 6.12
CA LEU A 4 -51.08 -3.19 7.37
C LEU A 4 -52.39 -2.39 7.44
N PHE A 5 -53.11 -2.54 8.55
CA PHE A 5 -54.21 -1.65 8.94
C PHE A 5 -53.84 -0.90 10.20
N ALA A 6 -54.12 0.40 10.24
CA ALA A 6 -53.95 1.21 11.42
C ALA A 6 -55.20 2.07 11.64
N ASP A 7 -55.86 1.94 12.79
CA ASP A 7 -57.16 2.57 13.06
C ASP A 7 -57.20 3.23 14.45
N VAL A 8 -57.94 4.33 14.57
CA VAL A 8 -58.08 5.12 15.80
C VAL A 8 -59.11 4.50 16.75
N VAL A 9 -58.69 4.25 17.99
CA VAL A 9 -59.55 3.68 19.01
C VAL A 9 -60.68 4.66 19.36
N ARG A 10 -61.93 4.19 19.21
CA ARG A 10 -63.15 4.98 19.52
C ARG A 10 -63.22 6.31 18.76
N SER A 11 -62.86 6.29 17.48
CA SER A 11 -62.92 7.44 16.56
C SER A 11 -64.25 8.22 16.62
N MET A 12 -65.39 7.53 16.81
CA MET A 12 -66.72 8.15 16.94
C MET A 12 -66.93 8.92 18.25
N ASP A 13 -66.34 8.46 19.36
CA ASP A 13 -66.42 9.17 20.65
C ASP A 13 -65.55 10.44 20.60
N ILE A 14 -64.39 10.35 19.93
CA ILE A 14 -63.50 11.48 19.65
C ILE A 14 -64.20 12.49 18.73
N ALA A 15 -64.93 12.02 17.72
CA ALA A 15 -65.74 12.86 16.83
C ALA A 15 -66.82 13.65 17.57
N ALA A 16 -67.49 13.01 18.54
CA ALA A 16 -68.50 13.64 19.38
C ALA A 16 -67.91 14.69 20.33
N ALA A 17 -66.66 14.51 20.78
CA ALA A 17 -65.97 15.43 21.68
C ALA A 17 -65.32 16.65 20.98
N LEU A 18 -64.73 16.45 19.80
CA LEU A 18 -63.95 17.47 19.08
C LEU A 18 -64.75 18.28 18.04
N GLY A 19 -65.87 17.73 17.56
CA GLY A 19 -66.58 18.26 16.40
C GLY A 19 -65.91 17.88 15.07
N ALA A 20 -66.71 17.86 13.99
CA ALA A 20 -66.31 17.30 12.70
C ALA A 20 -65.12 18.01 12.02
N GLU A 21 -64.99 19.33 12.21
CA GLU A 21 -63.91 20.11 11.60
C GLU A 21 -62.55 19.83 12.25
N ARG A 22 -62.49 19.84 13.60
CA ARG A 22 -61.25 19.57 14.35
C ARG A 22 -60.82 18.11 14.23
N LEU A 23 -61.77 17.17 14.24
CA LEU A 23 -61.47 15.76 13.98
C LEU A 23 -60.81 15.58 12.61
N ARG A 24 -61.32 16.25 11.57
CA ARG A 24 -60.74 16.17 10.23
C ARG A 24 -59.29 16.66 10.19
N GLU A 25 -58.96 17.73 10.92
CA GLU A 25 -57.57 18.21 11.04
C GLU A 25 -56.67 17.18 11.71
N VAL A 26 -57.08 16.63 12.87
CA VAL A 26 -56.32 15.62 13.61
C VAL A 26 -56.14 14.35 12.79
N MET A 27 -57.17 13.91 12.09
CA MET A 27 -57.11 12.74 11.21
C MET A 27 -56.21 12.98 9.99
N THR A 28 -56.24 14.18 9.39
CA THR A 28 -55.35 14.53 8.27
C THR A 28 -53.90 14.48 8.72
N GLU A 29 -53.59 15.08 9.87
CA GLU A 29 -52.23 15.09 10.42
C GLU A 29 -51.73 13.68 10.79
N LEU A 30 -52.60 12.84 11.35
CA LEU A 30 -52.29 11.44 11.63
C LEU A 30 -52.01 10.66 10.35
N VAL A 31 -52.82 10.87 9.30
CA VAL A 31 -52.68 10.20 8.01
C VAL A 31 -51.39 10.62 7.31
N ASP A 32 -51.10 11.92 7.22
CA ASP A 32 -49.90 12.44 6.56
C ASP A 32 -48.63 11.92 7.24
N ARG A 33 -48.61 11.99 8.57
CA ARG A 33 -47.52 11.46 9.38
C ARG A 33 -47.36 9.94 9.21
N SER A 34 -48.46 9.20 9.16
CA SER A 34 -48.42 7.73 8.97
C SER A 34 -48.06 7.32 7.54
N ALA A 35 -48.51 8.06 6.53
CA ALA A 35 -48.19 7.84 5.12
C ALA A 35 -46.69 8.05 4.86
N ALA A 36 -46.09 9.07 5.47
CA ALA A 36 -44.64 9.30 5.41
C ALA A 36 -43.86 8.12 6.01
N VAL A 37 -44.33 7.54 7.12
CA VAL A 37 -43.72 6.32 7.71
C VAL A 37 -43.87 5.13 6.76
N VAL A 38 -45.05 4.90 6.19
CA VAL A 38 -45.29 3.80 5.25
C VAL A 38 -44.36 3.90 4.04
N GLN A 39 -44.26 5.08 3.44
CA GLN A 39 -43.37 5.36 2.31
C GLN A 39 -41.89 5.18 2.67
N ARG A 40 -41.46 5.66 3.84
CA ARG A 40 -40.08 5.49 4.34
C ARG A 40 -39.64 4.02 4.40
N TYR A 41 -40.57 3.11 4.69
CA TYR A 41 -40.31 1.67 4.72
C TYR A 41 -40.64 0.95 3.40
N GLY A 42 -40.87 1.70 2.30
CA GLY A 42 -41.15 1.15 0.97
C GLY A 42 -42.57 0.62 0.78
N GLY A 43 -43.48 0.86 1.74
CA GLY A 43 -44.89 0.51 1.61
C GLY A 43 -45.65 1.52 0.75
N THR A 44 -46.75 1.08 0.17
CA THR A 44 -47.70 1.93 -0.56
C THR A 44 -49.00 2.05 0.23
N VAL A 45 -49.45 3.27 0.51
CA VAL A 45 -50.78 3.50 1.11
C VAL A 45 -51.84 3.25 0.03
N ASP A 46 -52.72 2.28 0.23
CA ASP A 46 -53.79 1.97 -0.74
C ASP A 46 -54.98 2.91 -0.57
N LYS A 47 -55.48 3.08 0.66
CA LYS A 47 -56.63 3.94 0.94
C LYS A 47 -56.73 4.37 2.40
N PHE A 48 -57.45 5.46 2.58
CA PHE A 48 -57.91 5.99 3.86
C PHE A 48 -59.29 5.39 4.21
N THR A 49 -59.47 4.89 5.44
CA THR A 49 -60.73 4.27 5.89
C THR A 49 -61.68 5.22 6.60
N GLY A 50 -61.28 6.49 6.78
CA GLY A 50 -62.04 7.51 7.52
C GLY A 50 -61.50 7.73 8.93
N ASP A 51 -61.14 6.65 9.62
CA ASP A 51 -60.59 6.59 10.97
C ASP A 51 -59.18 5.98 11.01
N GLY A 52 -58.64 5.60 9.86
CA GLY A 52 -57.37 4.89 9.75
C GLY A 52 -56.79 4.81 8.34
N ILE A 53 -55.67 4.10 8.21
CA ILE A 53 -55.00 3.85 6.93
C ILE A 53 -54.86 2.35 6.65
N MET A 54 -54.90 2.00 5.35
CA MET A 54 -54.50 0.69 4.86
C MET A 54 -53.27 0.82 3.96
N ALA A 55 -52.23 0.05 4.24
CA ALA A 55 -50.99 0.03 3.49
C ALA A 55 -50.59 -1.38 3.04
N LEU A 56 -49.91 -1.44 1.90
CA LEU A 56 -49.42 -2.67 1.28
C LEU A 56 -47.89 -2.64 1.22
N PHE A 57 -47.27 -3.75 1.64
CA PHE A 57 -45.84 -3.97 1.53
C PHE A 57 -45.60 -5.17 0.60
N GLY A 58 -44.79 -4.98 -0.44
CA GLY A 58 -44.56 -5.98 -1.48
C GLY A 58 -45.56 -5.96 -2.64
N ALA A 59 -46.31 -4.86 -2.81
CA ALA A 59 -47.10 -4.56 -4.01
C ALA A 59 -47.36 -3.03 -4.11
N PRO A 60 -47.37 -2.41 -5.31
CA PRO A 60 -47.02 -3.00 -6.61
C PRO A 60 -45.51 -3.29 -6.74
N ILE A 61 -44.68 -2.68 -5.89
CA ILE A 61 -43.25 -2.92 -5.80
C ILE A 61 -43.03 -4.18 -4.96
N THR A 62 -42.38 -5.18 -5.54
CA THR A 62 -42.04 -6.43 -4.83
C THR A 62 -40.96 -6.13 -3.79
N LEU A 63 -41.16 -6.58 -2.55
CA LEU A 63 -40.21 -6.39 -1.45
C LEU A 63 -39.97 -7.75 -0.80
N GLU A 64 -38.71 -8.21 -0.76
CA GLU A 64 -38.37 -9.51 -0.19
C GLU A 64 -38.59 -9.56 1.33
N ASP A 65 -38.37 -8.45 2.04
CA ASP A 65 -38.58 -8.30 3.47
C ASP A 65 -39.89 -7.57 3.82
N HIS A 66 -40.91 -7.72 2.98
CA HIS A 66 -42.20 -7.02 3.09
C HIS A 66 -42.84 -7.11 4.49
N ALA A 67 -42.74 -8.26 5.17
CA ALA A 67 -43.32 -8.46 6.50
C ALA A 67 -42.54 -7.71 7.59
N PHE A 68 -41.21 -7.69 7.50
CA PHE A 68 -40.37 -6.98 8.46
C PHE A 68 -40.50 -5.46 8.32
N ARG A 69 -40.50 -4.96 7.08
CA ARG A 69 -40.73 -3.52 6.81
C ARG A 69 -42.11 -3.06 7.28
N ALA A 70 -43.14 -3.90 7.13
CA ALA A 70 -44.46 -3.61 7.69
C ALA A 70 -44.45 -3.57 9.23
N CYS A 71 -43.67 -4.42 9.90
CA CYS A 71 -43.47 -4.37 11.35
C CYS A 71 -42.76 -3.09 11.80
N LEU A 72 -41.70 -2.67 11.09
CA LEU A 72 -41.01 -1.40 11.36
C LEU A 72 -41.95 -0.21 11.19
N ALA A 73 -42.69 -0.18 10.08
CA ALA A 73 -43.68 0.85 9.83
C ALA A 73 -44.77 0.88 10.91
N ALA A 74 -45.27 -0.28 11.35
CA ALA A 74 -46.27 -0.36 12.41
C ALA A 74 -45.79 0.23 13.74
N LEU A 75 -44.52 0.01 14.11
CA LEU A 75 -43.93 0.55 15.33
C LEU A 75 -43.67 2.06 15.23
N ASP A 76 -43.15 2.53 14.10
CA ASP A 76 -42.92 3.96 13.87
C ASP A 76 -44.24 4.73 13.77
N ILE A 77 -45.29 4.14 13.16
CA ILE A 77 -46.65 4.69 13.16
C ILE A 77 -47.16 4.85 14.60
N GLN A 78 -46.97 3.85 15.47
CA GLN A 78 -47.33 3.96 16.88
C GLN A 78 -46.57 5.09 17.59
N GLN A 79 -45.26 5.26 17.34
CA GLN A 79 -44.47 6.35 17.93
C GLN A 79 -44.91 7.73 17.44
N VAL A 80 -45.23 7.87 16.16
CA VAL A 80 -45.67 9.15 15.60
C VAL A 80 -47.10 9.49 16.07
N ALA A 81 -47.98 8.49 16.17
CA ALA A 81 -49.31 8.64 16.75
C ALA A 81 -49.23 9.02 18.23
N GLN A 82 -48.31 8.45 19.02
CA GLN A 82 -48.10 8.85 20.43
C GLN A 82 -47.66 10.30 20.57
N ARG A 83 -46.76 10.79 19.70
CA ARG A 83 -46.36 12.21 19.69
C ARG A 83 -47.53 13.13 19.37
N LEU A 84 -48.32 12.79 18.35
CA LEU A 84 -49.53 13.54 18.01
C LEU A 84 -50.57 13.47 19.15
N ALA A 85 -50.69 12.33 19.84
CA ALA A 85 -51.59 12.17 20.97
C ALA A 85 -51.24 13.12 22.14
N VAL A 86 -49.95 13.39 22.39
CA VAL A 86 -49.53 14.38 23.38
C VAL A 86 -49.95 15.80 22.97
N GLU A 87 -49.82 16.14 21.68
CA GLU A 87 -50.23 17.42 21.13
C GLU A 87 -51.75 17.62 21.24
N VAL A 88 -52.53 16.60 20.84
CA VAL A 88 -54.01 16.58 20.90
C VAL A 88 -54.52 16.56 22.34
N ALA A 89 -53.90 15.80 23.25
CA ALA A 89 -54.29 15.79 24.65
C ALA A 89 -54.06 17.15 25.32
N ARG A 90 -52.95 17.84 24.99
CA ARG A 90 -52.64 19.16 25.52
C ARG A 90 -53.57 20.25 24.98
N ARG A 91 -53.93 20.17 23.70
CA ARG A 91 -54.71 21.21 23.01
C ARG A 91 -56.21 21.00 23.12
N ASP A 92 -56.65 19.75 23.04
CA ASP A 92 -58.05 19.38 22.86
C ASP A 92 -58.59 18.45 23.97
N GLY A 93 -57.74 17.99 24.90
CA GLY A 93 -58.16 17.21 26.07
C GLY A 93 -58.59 15.77 25.76
N VAL A 94 -58.26 15.24 24.58
CA VAL A 94 -58.67 13.91 24.12
C VAL A 94 -57.48 12.96 24.03
N ASP A 95 -57.68 11.71 24.48
CA ASP A 95 -56.70 10.62 24.40
C ASP A 95 -56.79 9.92 23.03
N LEU A 96 -55.83 10.22 22.15
CA LEU A 96 -55.72 9.61 20.83
C LEU A 96 -54.85 8.34 20.91
N ARG A 97 -55.41 7.17 20.58
CA ARG A 97 -54.66 5.92 20.51
C ARG A 97 -54.96 5.17 19.23
N LEU A 98 -53.96 4.49 18.70
CA LEU A 98 -54.05 3.72 17.47
C LEU A 98 -53.94 2.22 17.74
N ARG A 99 -54.63 1.40 16.95
CA ARG A 99 -54.42 -0.05 16.85
C ARG A 99 -53.84 -0.35 15.50
N VAL A 100 -52.91 -1.30 15.44
CA VAL A 100 -52.31 -1.73 14.17
C VAL A 100 -52.39 -3.24 14.03
N GLY A 101 -52.77 -3.70 12.84
CA GLY A 101 -52.91 -5.11 12.50
C GLY A 101 -52.12 -5.47 11.25
N LEU A 102 -51.39 -6.59 11.31
CA LEU A 102 -50.56 -7.07 10.21
C LEU A 102 -50.97 -8.49 9.80
N ASN A 103 -51.16 -8.70 8.50
CA ASN A 103 -51.32 -10.05 7.94
C ASN A 103 -50.53 -10.25 6.64
N SER A 104 -49.89 -11.40 6.51
CA SER A 104 -49.10 -11.80 5.34
C SER A 104 -49.78 -12.97 4.63
N GLY A 105 -49.88 -12.88 3.30
CA GLY A 105 -50.52 -13.91 2.49
C GLY A 105 -50.45 -13.61 0.99
N ARG A 106 -50.84 -14.60 0.18
CA ARG A 106 -50.99 -14.41 -1.27
C ARG A 106 -52.30 -13.68 -1.54
N VAL A 107 -52.22 -12.52 -2.19
CA VAL A 107 -53.40 -11.73 -2.59
C VAL A 107 -53.33 -11.54 -4.10
N ILE A 108 -54.47 -11.65 -4.77
CA ILE A 108 -54.60 -11.24 -6.17
C ILE A 108 -54.77 -9.72 -6.15
N ALA A 109 -53.76 -9.01 -6.63
CA ALA A 109 -53.82 -7.57 -6.80
C ALA A 109 -53.98 -7.27 -8.29
N GLY A 110 -54.93 -6.41 -8.65
CA GLY A 110 -55.23 -6.03 -10.03
C GLY A 110 -56.12 -4.79 -10.07
N GLU A 111 -56.07 -4.07 -11.19
CA GLU A 111 -56.93 -2.91 -11.44
C GLU A 111 -58.39 -3.34 -11.56
N VAL A 112 -59.28 -2.72 -10.78
CA VAL A 112 -60.74 -2.90 -10.93
C VAL A 112 -61.33 -1.56 -11.37
N GLY A 113 -61.67 -1.46 -12.67
CA GLY A 113 -62.49 -0.38 -13.23
C GLY A 113 -61.81 0.46 -14.31
N ALA A 114 -62.59 0.94 -15.28
CA ALA A 114 -62.14 1.66 -16.47
C ALA A 114 -61.84 3.17 -16.26
N THR A 115 -61.55 3.59 -15.02
CA THR A 115 -61.22 4.99 -14.70
C THR A 115 -60.20 5.04 -13.58
N HIS A 116 -59.06 5.71 -13.83
CA HIS A 116 -57.95 5.92 -12.91
C HIS A 116 -58.39 6.27 -11.49
N LEU A 117 -58.33 5.30 -10.56
CA LEU A 117 -58.31 5.46 -9.09
C LEU A 117 -57.98 4.10 -8.44
N GLY A 118 -56.79 3.97 -7.83
CA GLY A 118 -56.47 3.02 -6.73
C GLY A 118 -56.16 1.55 -7.05
N TYR A 119 -54.93 1.11 -6.78
CA TYR A 119 -54.49 -0.29 -6.82
C TYR A 119 -54.96 -1.04 -5.56
N THR A 120 -56.22 -1.46 -5.51
CA THR A 120 -56.80 -2.05 -4.28
C THR A 120 -56.73 -3.57 -4.24
N ALA A 121 -56.20 -4.11 -3.14
CA ALA A 121 -56.21 -5.54 -2.82
C ALA A 121 -57.59 -5.97 -2.24
N VAL A 122 -58.19 -7.04 -2.77
CA VAL A 122 -59.45 -7.62 -2.26
C VAL A 122 -59.24 -9.11 -1.96
N GLY A 123 -59.59 -9.56 -0.75
CA GLY A 123 -59.55 -10.99 -0.40
C GLY A 123 -59.48 -11.29 1.10
N ALA A 124 -59.57 -12.57 1.45
CA ALA A 124 -59.57 -13.07 2.83
C ALA A 124 -58.36 -12.61 3.68
N GLN A 125 -57.23 -12.29 3.02
CA GLN A 125 -55.99 -11.83 3.65
C GLN A 125 -56.04 -10.35 4.08
N VAL A 126 -56.76 -9.50 3.36
CA VAL A 126 -57.00 -8.08 3.73
C VAL A 126 -57.92 -8.04 4.95
N GLY A 127 -59.00 -8.83 4.92
CA GLY A 127 -59.89 -8.98 6.07
C GLY A 127 -59.19 -9.56 7.30
N MET A 128 -58.13 -10.34 7.15
CA MET A 128 -57.34 -10.84 8.28
C MET A 128 -56.49 -9.75 8.93
N ALA A 129 -55.83 -8.87 8.17
CA ALA A 129 -55.07 -7.75 8.74
C ALA A 129 -55.99 -6.79 9.52
N GLN A 130 -57.17 -6.47 8.97
CA GLN A 130 -58.18 -5.68 9.66
C GLN A 130 -58.68 -6.37 10.95
N ARG A 131 -58.86 -7.69 10.94
CA ARG A 131 -59.24 -8.43 12.15
C ARG A 131 -58.13 -8.45 13.21
N MET A 132 -56.86 -8.48 12.80
CA MET A 132 -55.72 -8.35 13.73
C MET A 132 -55.68 -6.96 14.36
N GLU A 133 -55.95 -5.91 13.58
CA GLU A 133 -56.07 -4.53 14.09
C GLU A 133 -57.18 -4.46 15.15
N ALA A 134 -58.37 -4.99 14.85
CA ALA A 134 -59.52 -4.91 15.75
C ALA A 134 -59.27 -5.57 17.12
N VAL A 135 -58.44 -6.62 17.18
CA VAL A 135 -58.07 -7.33 18.42
C VAL A 135 -56.75 -6.85 19.03
N ALA A 136 -56.06 -5.89 18.40
CA ALA A 136 -54.87 -5.29 18.97
C ALA A 136 -55.24 -4.45 20.21
N PRO A 137 -54.40 -4.47 21.27
CA PRO A 137 -54.61 -3.56 22.41
C PRO A 137 -54.44 -2.10 21.97
N PRO A 138 -55.14 -1.13 22.59
CA PRO A 138 -54.93 0.30 22.31
C PRO A 138 -53.45 0.70 22.46
N GLY A 139 -52.85 1.26 21.40
CA GLY A 139 -51.43 1.60 21.36
C GLY A 139 -50.50 0.43 20.99
N GLY A 140 -51.06 -0.73 20.62
CA GLY A 140 -50.29 -1.92 20.25
C GLY A 140 -50.47 -2.36 18.81
N VAL A 141 -49.60 -3.29 18.41
CA VAL A 141 -49.58 -3.89 17.08
C VAL A 141 -49.80 -5.40 17.23
N MET A 142 -50.73 -5.96 16.47
CA MET A 142 -51.03 -7.39 16.45
C MET A 142 -50.68 -8.00 15.10
N LEU A 143 -49.97 -9.13 15.13
CA LEU A 143 -49.64 -9.91 13.94
C LEU A 143 -50.48 -11.17 13.88
N SER A 144 -50.93 -11.51 12.68
CA SER A 144 -51.36 -12.88 12.39
C SER A 144 -50.19 -13.85 12.52
N GLU A 145 -50.48 -15.12 12.80
CA GLU A 145 -49.48 -16.19 12.84
C GLU A 145 -48.65 -16.28 11.54
N SER A 146 -49.25 -15.99 10.37
CA SER A 146 -48.52 -16.00 9.09
C SER A 146 -47.51 -14.86 8.97
N THR A 147 -47.77 -13.70 9.59
CA THR A 147 -46.79 -12.60 9.64
C THR A 147 -45.72 -12.88 10.69
N ALA A 148 -46.13 -13.39 11.87
CA ALA A 148 -45.21 -13.72 12.95
C ALA A 148 -44.09 -14.67 12.49
N ARG A 149 -44.41 -15.74 11.76
CA ARG A 149 -43.42 -16.69 11.21
C ARG A 149 -42.41 -16.06 10.24
N LEU A 150 -42.77 -14.98 9.56
CA LEU A 150 -41.88 -14.30 8.60
C LEU A 150 -40.92 -13.32 9.26
N VAL A 151 -41.15 -12.97 10.53
CA VAL A 151 -40.40 -11.91 11.24
C VAL A 151 -39.88 -12.34 12.60
N GLU A 152 -40.19 -13.56 13.07
CA GLU A 152 -39.83 -14.05 14.40
C GLU A 152 -38.32 -14.04 14.68
N ASP A 153 -37.48 -14.04 13.65
CA ASP A 153 -36.03 -13.94 13.73
C ASP A 153 -35.49 -12.49 13.68
N ARG A 154 -36.37 -11.49 13.54
CA ARG A 154 -36.00 -10.07 13.33
C ARG A 154 -36.72 -9.09 14.26
N VAL A 155 -37.79 -9.49 14.94
CA VAL A 155 -38.56 -8.62 15.87
C VAL A 155 -38.85 -9.34 17.17
N VAL A 156 -39.06 -8.58 18.25
CA VAL A 156 -39.49 -9.12 19.54
C VAL A 156 -41.00 -9.29 19.53
N LEU A 157 -41.47 -10.53 19.65
CA LEU A 157 -42.88 -10.89 19.71
C LEU A 157 -43.28 -11.27 21.13
N GLY A 158 -44.52 -10.94 21.52
CA GLY A 158 -45.13 -11.45 22.75
C GLY A 158 -45.50 -12.92 22.64
N GLU A 159 -45.82 -13.53 23.78
CA GLU A 159 -46.33 -14.91 23.83
C GLU A 159 -47.55 -15.10 22.91
N PRO A 160 -47.73 -16.29 22.31
CA PRO A 160 -48.90 -16.58 21.49
C PRO A 160 -50.21 -16.36 22.25
N GLU A 161 -51.04 -15.46 21.74
CA GLU A 161 -52.36 -15.14 22.26
C GLU A 161 -53.43 -15.76 21.37
N THR A 162 -54.46 -16.31 21.99
CA THR A 162 -55.62 -16.86 21.29
C THR A 162 -56.72 -15.80 21.25
N VAL A 163 -57.02 -15.25 20.06
CA VAL A 163 -57.93 -14.12 19.87
C VAL A 163 -59.21 -14.53 19.12
N HIS A 164 -60.35 -14.01 19.56
CA HIS A 164 -61.63 -14.17 18.86
C HIS A 164 -61.80 -13.06 17.82
N ILE A 165 -61.98 -13.44 16.56
CA ILE A 165 -62.13 -12.49 15.44
C ILE A 165 -63.50 -12.67 14.77
N LYS A 166 -64.08 -11.57 14.28
CA LYS A 166 -65.40 -11.56 13.65
C LYS A 166 -65.42 -12.46 12.39
N GLY A 167 -66.39 -13.38 12.33
CA GLY A 167 -66.60 -14.27 11.18
C GLY A 167 -65.80 -15.58 11.20
N VAL A 168 -65.17 -15.93 12.33
CA VAL A 168 -64.53 -17.24 12.56
C VAL A 168 -65.00 -17.79 13.91
N ASP A 169 -65.61 -18.98 13.92
CA ASP A 169 -66.19 -19.57 15.13
C ASP A 169 -65.13 -20.05 16.13
N ASN A 170 -63.95 -20.44 15.63
CA ASN A 170 -62.82 -20.87 16.45
C ASN A 170 -61.83 -19.71 16.69
N PRO A 171 -61.31 -19.55 17.92
CA PRO A 171 -60.23 -18.61 18.19
C PRO A 171 -58.99 -18.87 17.32
N VAL A 172 -58.27 -17.81 16.92
CA VAL A 172 -57.05 -17.92 16.11
C VAL A 172 -55.81 -17.49 16.90
N PRO A 173 -54.63 -18.08 16.64
CA PRO A 173 -53.38 -17.61 17.23
C PRO A 173 -52.95 -16.28 16.60
N ALA A 174 -52.53 -15.34 17.46
CA ALA A 174 -51.95 -14.06 17.10
C ALA A 174 -50.81 -13.73 18.07
N ARG A 175 -49.89 -12.85 17.67
CA ARG A 175 -48.78 -12.40 18.52
C ARG A 175 -48.70 -10.89 18.51
N ARG A 176 -48.39 -10.29 19.67
CA ARG A 176 -48.12 -8.85 19.75
C ARG A 176 -46.71 -8.54 19.27
N LEU A 177 -46.56 -7.44 18.51
CA LEU A 177 -45.24 -6.86 18.23
C LEU A 177 -44.83 -6.01 19.43
N LEU A 178 -43.72 -6.33 20.07
CA LEU A 178 -43.25 -5.62 21.25
C LEU A 178 -42.16 -4.59 20.91
N ALA A 179 -41.21 -4.96 20.06
CA ALA A 179 -40.14 -4.09 19.61
C ALA A 179 -39.53 -4.57 18.29
N ALA A 180 -38.97 -3.64 17.53
CA ALA A 180 -38.00 -3.94 16.49
C ALA A 180 -36.63 -3.65 17.09
N ASP A 181 -35.81 -4.69 17.21
CA ASP A 181 -34.59 -4.57 17.98
C ASP A 181 -33.41 -4.13 17.09
N GLY A 182 -33.13 -2.83 17.11
CA GLY A 182 -31.96 -2.24 16.45
C GLY A 182 -30.62 -2.61 17.12
N GLU A 183 -30.63 -3.11 18.36
CA GLU A 183 -29.42 -3.54 19.06
C GLU A 183 -29.19 -5.06 18.96
N HIS A 184 -30.25 -5.87 18.85
CA HIS A 184 -30.12 -7.27 18.45
C HIS A 184 -29.81 -7.44 16.97
N THR A 185 -30.00 -6.45 16.08
CA THR A 185 -29.42 -6.57 14.71
C THR A 185 -27.88 -6.65 14.68
N LYS A 186 -27.19 -6.32 15.80
CA LYS A 186 -25.74 -6.57 15.95
C LYS A 186 -25.40 -7.96 16.54
N ARG A 187 -26.38 -8.71 17.04
CA ARG A 187 -26.18 -10.04 17.69
C ARG A 187 -27.06 -11.18 17.16
N VAL A 188 -28.08 -10.84 16.37
CA VAL A 188 -29.05 -11.75 15.75
C VAL A 188 -29.33 -11.25 14.33
N ARG A 189 -28.27 -11.18 13.50
CA ARG A 189 -28.38 -11.84 12.20
C ARG A 189 -28.80 -13.27 12.58
N LYS A 190 -29.75 -13.94 11.90
CA LYS A 190 -29.74 -15.41 11.93
C LYS A 190 -28.27 -15.73 11.75
N PRO A 191 -27.60 -16.34 12.74
CA PRO A 191 -26.25 -16.77 12.49
C PRO A 191 -26.39 -17.49 11.16
N ARG A 192 -25.50 -17.23 10.20
CA ARG A 192 -25.12 -18.40 9.39
C ARG A 192 -25.00 -19.52 10.42
N HIS A 193 -25.57 -20.68 10.15
CA HIS A 193 -25.22 -21.83 10.98
C HIS A 193 -23.73 -22.05 10.71
N GLU A 194 -22.91 -21.21 11.32
CA GLU A 194 -21.49 -21.16 11.23
C GLU A 194 -21.16 -22.25 12.21
N SER A 195 -20.92 -23.42 11.64
CA SER A 195 -20.43 -24.56 12.37
C SER A 195 -19.36 -24.13 13.36
N ARG A 196 -19.29 -24.83 14.48
CA ARG A 196 -18.23 -24.64 15.46
C ARG A 196 -16.88 -24.71 14.75
N LEU A 197 -15.89 -24.04 15.33
CA LEU A 197 -14.52 -24.13 14.83
C LEU A 197 -13.99 -25.55 15.10
N VAL A 198 -14.18 -26.46 14.15
CA VAL A 198 -13.75 -27.86 14.25
C VAL A 198 -12.25 -28.01 13.98
N GLY A 199 -11.56 -28.82 14.76
CA GLY A 199 -10.17 -29.24 14.51
C GLY A 199 -9.09 -28.16 14.63
N ARG A 200 -9.40 -26.95 15.12
CA ARG A 200 -8.45 -25.81 15.25
C ARG A 200 -8.22 -25.35 16.69
N GLN A 201 -8.49 -26.20 17.66
CA GLN A 201 -8.43 -25.82 19.07
C GLN A 201 -7.00 -25.48 19.52
N ARG A 202 -5.98 -26.15 18.97
CA ARG A 202 -4.57 -25.91 19.30
C ARG A 202 -4.13 -24.52 18.85
N GLU A 203 -4.45 -24.17 17.61
CA GLU A 203 -4.13 -22.87 17.02
C GLU A 203 -4.89 -21.74 17.72
N LYS A 204 -6.18 -21.94 18.01
CA LYS A 204 -6.99 -20.96 18.76
C LYS A 204 -6.40 -20.66 20.15
N VAL A 205 -6.00 -21.69 20.90
CA VAL A 205 -5.37 -21.53 22.22
C VAL A 205 -4.02 -20.81 22.12
N ALA A 206 -3.21 -21.17 21.13
CA ALA A 206 -1.90 -20.54 20.92
C ALA A 206 -2.01 -19.05 20.54
N VAL A 207 -2.93 -18.70 19.63
CA VAL A 207 -3.17 -17.29 19.27
C VAL A 207 -3.72 -16.51 20.47
N ALA A 208 -4.62 -17.10 21.27
CA ALA A 208 -5.10 -16.46 22.49
C ALA A 208 -3.96 -16.19 23.49
N ALA A 209 -3.03 -17.12 23.67
CA ALA A 209 -1.86 -16.90 24.54
C ALA A 209 -0.96 -15.75 24.04
N LEU A 210 -0.77 -15.63 22.71
CA LEU A 210 0.01 -14.53 22.12
C LEU A 210 -0.70 -13.16 22.25
N LEU A 211 -2.04 -13.14 22.18
CA LEU A 211 -2.83 -11.96 22.49
C LEU A 211 -2.67 -11.54 23.96
N ASP A 212 -2.61 -12.49 24.89
CA ASP A 212 -2.37 -12.18 26.32
C ASP A 212 -0.99 -11.57 26.56
N GLN A 213 0.04 -12.02 25.83
CA GLN A 213 1.38 -11.42 25.86
C GLN A 213 1.37 -9.98 25.33
N ALA A 214 0.71 -9.75 24.20
CA ALA A 214 0.58 -8.42 23.60
C ALA A 214 -0.19 -7.45 24.51
N TYR A 215 -1.22 -7.93 25.21
CA TYR A 215 -1.93 -7.13 26.22
C TYR A 215 -1.01 -6.67 27.36
N GLY A 216 -0.07 -7.54 27.76
CA GLY A 216 0.95 -7.23 28.77
C GLY A 216 2.05 -6.27 28.33
N GLY A 217 2.07 -5.83 27.07
CA GLY A 217 3.10 -4.92 26.52
C GLY A 217 4.20 -5.59 25.69
N ASN A 218 4.14 -6.93 25.52
CA ASN A 218 5.05 -7.66 24.66
C ASN A 218 4.35 -7.97 23.34
N GLY A 219 4.41 -7.04 22.40
CA GLY A 219 3.72 -7.18 21.12
C GLY A 219 4.17 -8.39 20.32
N THR A 220 3.28 -8.91 19.48
CA THR A 220 3.49 -10.17 18.78
C THR A 220 3.21 -10.06 17.29
N VAL A 221 4.08 -10.64 16.46
CA VAL A 221 3.82 -10.83 15.04
C VAL A 221 3.44 -12.28 14.82
N ILE A 222 2.32 -12.54 14.16
CA ILE A 222 1.77 -13.86 13.90
C ILE A 222 1.58 -14.01 12.40
N THR A 223 2.16 -15.06 11.82
CA THR A 223 1.94 -15.41 10.42
C THR A 223 1.08 -16.67 10.33
N VAL A 224 0.07 -16.66 9.46
CA VAL A 224 -0.83 -17.80 9.23
C VAL A 224 -0.79 -18.19 7.77
N THR A 225 -0.24 -19.37 7.50
CA THR A 225 -0.08 -19.93 6.16
C THR A 225 -1.07 -21.07 5.94
N GLY A 226 -1.73 -21.11 4.79
CA GLY A 226 -2.61 -22.24 4.47
C GLY A 226 -3.28 -22.13 3.10
N ARG A 227 -3.71 -23.28 2.56
CA ARG A 227 -4.39 -23.36 1.26
C ARG A 227 -5.71 -22.55 1.25
N PRO A 228 -6.24 -22.15 0.08
CA PRO A 228 -7.56 -21.53 -0.01
C PRO A 228 -8.65 -22.40 0.64
N GLY A 229 -9.60 -21.78 1.36
CA GLY A 229 -10.73 -22.49 1.98
C GLY A 229 -10.41 -23.30 3.25
N VAL A 230 -9.14 -23.39 3.68
CA VAL A 230 -8.71 -24.22 4.83
C VAL A 230 -9.16 -23.69 6.21
N GLY A 231 -9.70 -22.47 6.26
CA GLY A 231 -10.20 -21.83 7.49
C GLY A 231 -9.33 -20.71 8.06
N LYS A 232 -8.40 -20.10 7.29
CA LYS A 232 -7.57 -18.95 7.74
C LYS A 232 -8.41 -17.79 8.28
N THR A 233 -9.34 -17.28 7.48
CA THR A 233 -10.24 -16.18 7.86
C THR A 233 -11.18 -16.58 9.01
N ARG A 234 -11.58 -17.85 9.12
CA ARG A 234 -12.37 -18.35 10.26
C ARG A 234 -11.57 -18.30 11.56
N LEU A 235 -10.32 -18.76 11.54
CA LEU A 235 -9.40 -18.62 12.67
C LEU A 235 -9.19 -17.15 13.02
N ALA A 236 -8.98 -16.28 12.01
CA ALA A 236 -8.86 -14.83 12.21
C ALA A 236 -10.07 -14.27 12.98
N ARG A 237 -11.28 -14.55 12.50
CA ARG A 237 -12.54 -14.06 13.09
C ARG A 237 -12.70 -14.51 14.55
N GLU A 238 -12.41 -15.77 14.84
CA GLU A 238 -12.45 -16.32 16.21
C GLU A 238 -11.42 -15.67 17.14
N SER A 239 -10.20 -15.47 16.63
CA SER A 239 -9.14 -14.76 17.35
C SER A 239 -9.49 -13.29 17.58
N LEU A 240 -10.09 -12.62 16.59
CA LEU A 240 -10.54 -11.23 16.70
C LEU A 240 -11.72 -11.07 17.66
N ALA A 241 -12.66 -12.02 17.69
CA ALA A 241 -13.73 -12.04 18.68
C ALA A 241 -13.16 -12.15 20.10
N THR A 242 -12.17 -13.03 20.29
CA THR A 242 -11.42 -13.17 21.55
C THR A 242 -10.69 -11.86 21.91
N ALA A 243 -10.01 -11.23 20.95
CA ALA A 243 -9.28 -9.97 21.15
C ALA A 243 -10.23 -8.83 21.56
N ARG A 244 -11.38 -8.66 20.87
CA ARG A 244 -12.40 -7.66 21.23
C ARG A 244 -12.94 -7.88 22.64
N GLY A 245 -13.18 -9.13 23.03
CA GLY A 245 -13.58 -9.48 24.40
C GLY A 245 -12.55 -9.07 25.46
N ARG A 246 -11.27 -8.95 25.08
CA ARG A 246 -10.15 -8.51 25.92
C ARG A 246 -9.85 -7.01 25.80
N GLY A 247 -10.67 -6.25 25.08
CA GLY A 247 -10.52 -4.80 24.94
C GLY A 247 -9.54 -4.33 23.86
N PHE A 248 -9.14 -5.21 22.94
CA PHE A 248 -8.33 -4.80 21.78
C PHE A 248 -9.16 -4.00 20.77
N GLU A 249 -8.56 -2.96 20.23
CA GLU A 249 -9.00 -2.33 18.99
C GLU A 249 -8.56 -3.19 17.80
N VAL A 250 -9.40 -3.31 16.78
CA VAL A 250 -9.18 -4.25 15.68
C VAL A 250 -9.26 -3.51 14.36
N PHE A 251 -8.15 -3.52 13.62
CA PHE A 251 -8.00 -2.96 12.29
C PHE A 251 -7.75 -4.09 11.30
N VAL A 252 -8.53 -4.16 10.24
CA VAL A 252 -8.44 -5.23 9.24
C VAL A 252 -8.28 -4.60 7.87
N THR A 253 -7.27 -5.06 7.14
CA THR A 253 -7.11 -4.81 5.72
C THR A 253 -6.97 -6.13 4.97
N TYR A 254 -7.28 -6.14 3.68
CA TYR A 254 -7.15 -7.30 2.82
C TYR A 254 -6.45 -6.86 1.52
N CYS A 255 -5.72 -7.78 0.91
CA CYS A 255 -5.04 -7.53 -0.36
C CYS A 255 -5.82 -8.20 -1.50
N GLU A 256 -5.91 -7.52 -2.65
CA GLU A 256 -6.66 -7.99 -3.81
C GLU A 256 -5.74 -8.22 -5.00
N SER A 257 -6.00 -9.29 -5.76
CA SER A 257 -5.14 -9.66 -6.90
C SER A 257 -5.05 -8.58 -7.97
N HIS A 258 -6.08 -7.75 -8.13
CA HIS A 258 -6.11 -6.67 -9.12
C HIS A 258 -5.46 -5.36 -8.64
N THR A 259 -5.19 -5.20 -7.33
CA THR A 259 -4.53 -4.00 -6.78
C THR A 259 -3.07 -4.24 -6.39
N ARG A 260 -2.54 -5.45 -6.62
CA ARG A 260 -1.14 -5.80 -6.32
C ARG A 260 -0.12 -4.84 -6.96
N GLU A 261 -0.45 -4.27 -8.11
CA GLU A 261 0.44 -3.38 -8.87
C GLU A 261 0.25 -1.90 -8.51
N ILE A 262 -0.56 -1.61 -7.48
CA ILE A 262 -0.94 -0.26 -7.08
C ILE A 262 -0.23 0.08 -5.77
N ALA A 263 0.84 0.88 -5.87
CA ALA A 263 1.65 1.24 -4.72
C ALA A 263 0.82 1.98 -3.65
N PHE A 264 1.15 1.73 -2.38
CA PHE A 264 0.52 2.32 -1.20
C PHE A 264 -0.93 1.93 -0.93
N HIS A 265 -1.57 1.14 -1.79
CA HIS A 265 -3.00 0.83 -1.68
C HIS A 265 -3.37 0.16 -0.35
N VAL A 266 -2.63 -0.87 0.06
CA VAL A 266 -2.94 -1.63 1.28
C VAL A 266 -2.70 -0.79 2.54
N ILE A 267 -1.59 -0.03 2.58
CA ILE A 267 -1.24 0.79 3.74
C ILE A 267 -2.15 2.01 3.88
N SER A 268 -2.50 2.72 2.78
CA SER A 268 -3.40 3.87 2.83
C SER A 268 -4.75 3.47 3.40
N ARG A 269 -5.27 2.31 2.99
CA ARG A 269 -6.54 1.77 3.46
C ARG A 269 -6.50 1.34 4.92
N LEU A 270 -5.41 0.70 5.34
CA LEU A 270 -5.21 0.36 6.74
C LEU A 270 -5.18 1.63 7.61
N LEU A 271 -4.44 2.66 7.20
CA LEU A 271 -4.35 3.91 7.94
C LEU A 271 -5.67 4.67 7.98
N ARG A 272 -6.43 4.71 6.88
CA ARG A 272 -7.80 5.26 6.87
C ARG A 272 -8.71 4.58 7.89
N ALA A 273 -8.59 3.26 8.07
CA ALA A 273 -9.32 2.52 9.10
C ALA A 273 -8.79 2.79 10.52
N VAL A 274 -7.47 3.00 10.68
CA VAL A 274 -6.85 3.33 11.97
C VAL A 274 -7.28 4.71 12.48
N PHE A 275 -7.36 5.70 11.60
CA PHE A 275 -7.79 7.07 11.93
C PHE A 275 -9.31 7.25 11.90
N ASP A 276 -10.07 6.26 11.45
CA ASP A 276 -11.52 6.30 11.31
C ASP A 276 -11.99 7.47 10.41
N ILE A 277 -11.34 7.62 9.24
CA ILE A 277 -11.62 8.71 8.29
C ILE A 277 -12.34 8.26 7.02
N GLY A 278 -12.85 7.01 7.00
CA GLY A 278 -13.63 6.49 5.88
C GLY A 278 -14.92 7.30 5.67
N GLY A 279 -15.08 7.88 4.47
CA GLY A 279 -16.28 8.65 4.11
C GLY A 279 -16.34 10.08 4.64
N LEU A 280 -15.27 10.58 5.28
CA LEU A 280 -15.17 11.99 5.69
C LEU A 280 -14.71 12.88 4.54
N ALA A 281 -15.13 14.15 4.55
CA ALA A 281 -14.55 15.18 3.69
C ALA A 281 -13.08 15.43 4.08
N ALA A 282 -12.25 15.86 3.12
CA ALA A 282 -10.81 16.04 3.32
C ALA A 282 -10.46 16.87 4.56
N GLU A 283 -11.12 18.01 4.76
CA GLU A 283 -10.90 18.89 5.93
C GLU A 283 -11.21 18.22 7.28
N GLN A 284 -12.29 17.43 7.32
CA GLN A 284 -12.67 16.67 8.52
C GLN A 284 -11.68 15.53 8.80
N ALA A 285 -11.26 14.83 7.75
CA ALA A 285 -10.26 13.76 7.84
C ALA A 285 -8.92 14.30 8.35
N GLN A 286 -8.44 15.42 7.80
CA GLN A 286 -7.22 16.07 8.27
C GLN A 286 -7.32 16.49 9.74
N THR A 287 -8.45 17.08 10.16
CA THR A 287 -8.67 17.48 11.56
C THR A 287 -8.62 16.27 12.50
N ARG A 288 -9.22 15.15 12.08
CA ARG A 288 -9.20 13.89 12.81
C ARG A 288 -7.78 13.33 12.95
N VAL A 289 -7.00 13.28 11.86
CA VAL A 289 -5.61 12.82 11.86
C VAL A 289 -4.76 13.66 12.82
N ARG A 290 -4.86 15.00 12.73
CA ARG A 290 -4.11 15.92 13.60
C ARG A 290 -4.44 15.75 15.09
N SER A 291 -5.69 15.41 15.42
CA SER A 291 -6.10 15.17 16.81
C SER A 291 -5.45 13.94 17.46
N GLU A 292 -5.13 12.92 16.66
CA GLU A 292 -4.43 11.71 17.13
C GLU A 292 -2.90 11.91 17.16
N MET A 293 -2.41 13.00 16.56
CA MET A 293 -0.98 13.24 16.29
C MET A 293 -0.54 14.66 16.68
N PRO A 294 -0.79 15.11 17.92
CA PRO A 294 -0.59 16.51 18.32
C PRO A 294 0.89 16.95 18.38
N HIS A 295 1.81 15.99 18.35
CA HIS A 295 3.27 16.23 18.42
C HIS A 295 3.99 16.03 17.09
N ALA A 296 3.26 15.63 16.03
CA ALA A 296 3.86 15.48 14.70
C ALA A 296 4.17 16.86 14.09
N SER A 297 5.24 16.95 13.30
CA SER A 297 5.57 18.19 12.59
C SER A 297 4.53 18.47 11.50
N ALA A 298 4.39 19.74 11.12
CA ALA A 298 3.48 20.13 10.03
C ALA A 298 3.85 19.45 8.70
N GLU A 299 5.14 19.22 8.46
CA GLU A 299 5.64 18.50 7.29
C GLU A 299 5.25 17.02 7.32
N ASP A 300 5.43 16.32 8.44
CA ASP A 300 5.07 14.89 8.57
C ASP A 300 3.56 14.68 8.38
N LEU A 301 2.76 15.57 8.95
CA LEU A 301 1.31 15.56 8.77
C LEU A 301 0.92 15.77 7.30
N LEU A 302 1.65 16.64 6.59
CA LEU A 302 1.42 16.87 5.16
C LEU A 302 1.77 15.64 4.31
N LEU A 303 2.84 14.91 4.64
CA LEU A 303 3.19 13.63 3.99
C LEU A 303 2.11 12.58 4.23
N LEU A 304 1.59 12.49 5.46
CA LEU A 304 0.52 11.57 5.80
C LEU A 304 -0.79 11.94 5.11
N ASP A 305 -1.13 13.22 5.04
CA ASP A 305 -2.31 13.71 4.31
C ASP A 305 -2.22 13.38 2.81
N ASP A 306 -1.02 13.43 2.21
CA ASP A 306 -0.76 13.02 0.82
C ASP A 306 -0.95 11.51 0.63
N LEU A 307 -0.38 10.69 1.52
CA LEU A 307 -0.56 9.22 1.50
C LEU A 307 -2.04 8.83 1.69
N LEU A 308 -2.75 9.54 2.55
CA LEU A 308 -4.17 9.32 2.80
C LEU A 308 -5.06 9.90 1.70
N GLY A 309 -4.54 10.67 0.74
CA GLY A 309 -5.33 11.32 -0.30
C GLY A 309 -6.33 12.35 0.24
N VAL A 310 -5.97 13.04 1.33
CA VAL A 310 -6.77 14.10 1.96
C VAL A 310 -6.06 15.44 1.95
N ARG A 311 -4.86 15.53 1.34
CA ARG A 311 -4.08 16.77 1.20
C ARG A 311 -4.78 17.80 0.30
N ASP A 312 -4.62 19.08 0.63
CA ASP A 312 -4.91 20.20 -0.28
C ASP A 312 -3.85 20.30 -1.39
N SER A 313 -4.27 20.18 -2.65
CA SER A 313 -3.38 20.17 -3.83
C SER A 313 -2.49 21.42 -3.92
N GLU A 314 -2.97 22.57 -3.43
CA GLU A 314 -2.28 23.87 -3.51
C GLU A 314 -1.08 23.99 -2.55
N THR A 315 -1.00 23.12 -1.53
CA THR A 315 0.12 23.15 -0.57
C THR A 315 1.29 22.32 -1.08
N PRO A 316 2.46 22.90 -1.43
CA PRO A 316 3.58 22.12 -1.96
C PRO A 316 4.09 21.13 -0.91
N LEU A 317 4.45 19.93 -1.37
CA LEU A 317 5.05 18.92 -0.51
C LEU A 317 6.46 19.36 -0.08
N PRO A 318 6.95 18.90 1.10
CA PRO A 318 8.32 19.14 1.49
C PRO A 318 9.28 18.57 0.44
N ASP A 319 10.32 19.33 0.11
CA ASP A 319 11.38 18.90 -0.80
C ASP A 319 12.32 17.93 -0.08
N ILE A 320 11.95 16.65 -0.10
CA ILE A 320 12.68 15.55 0.52
C ILE A 320 12.78 14.39 -0.45
N SER A 321 13.84 13.59 -0.32
CA SER A 321 14.01 12.43 -1.19
C SER A 321 12.90 11.38 -0.97
N PRO A 322 12.62 10.53 -1.98
CA PRO A 322 11.64 9.47 -1.86
C PRO A 322 11.86 8.53 -0.65
N ASP A 323 13.11 8.14 -0.39
CA ASP A 323 13.46 7.28 0.75
C ASP A 323 13.23 7.98 2.09
N ALA A 324 13.52 9.28 2.15
CA ALA A 324 13.21 10.15 3.28
C ALA A 324 11.72 10.20 3.59
N ARG A 325 10.90 10.35 2.56
CA ARG A 325 9.45 10.32 2.70
C ARG A 325 8.97 8.97 3.26
N HIS A 326 9.44 7.87 2.69
CA HIS A 326 9.07 6.51 3.13
C HIS A 326 9.35 6.33 4.63
N ARG A 327 10.58 6.65 5.07
CA ARG A 327 10.97 6.49 6.48
C ARG A 327 10.21 7.42 7.41
N ARG A 328 10.07 8.71 7.08
CA ARG A 328 9.29 9.65 7.90
C ARG A 328 7.84 9.17 8.08
N LEU A 329 7.23 8.61 7.04
CA LEU A 329 5.90 8.00 7.13
C LEU A 329 5.90 6.76 8.05
N VAL A 330 6.85 5.85 7.90
CA VAL A 330 6.96 4.66 8.77
C VAL A 330 7.20 5.06 10.24
N ASP A 331 8.09 6.00 10.50
CA ASP A 331 8.39 6.52 11.85
C ASP A 331 7.16 7.19 12.47
N LEU A 332 6.42 7.94 11.66
CA LEU A 332 5.18 8.57 12.07
C LEU A 332 4.09 7.53 12.43
N ILE A 333 3.93 6.49 11.61
CA ILE A 333 3.03 5.36 11.87
C ILE A 333 3.44 4.61 13.16
N ASN A 334 4.74 4.34 13.32
CA ASN A 334 5.30 3.70 14.51
C ASN A 334 5.06 4.55 15.77
N THR A 335 5.25 5.86 15.67
CA THR A 335 5.03 6.81 16.78
C THR A 335 3.58 6.78 17.24
N VAL A 336 2.62 6.82 16.30
CA VAL A 336 1.19 6.69 16.63
C VAL A 336 0.91 5.35 17.29
N ALA A 337 1.39 4.25 16.71
CA ALA A 337 1.15 2.91 17.23
C ALA A 337 1.74 2.72 18.64
N LEU A 338 2.92 3.29 18.93
CA LEU A 338 3.57 3.28 20.24
C LEU A 338 2.84 4.15 21.27
N ALA A 339 2.27 5.29 20.84
CA ALA A 339 1.51 6.18 21.72
C ALA A 339 0.12 5.64 22.09
N ARG A 340 -0.37 4.59 21.42
CA ARG A 340 -1.70 4.02 21.68
C ARG A 340 -1.80 3.46 23.11
N ARG A 341 -2.80 3.93 23.84
CA ARG A 341 -3.10 3.45 25.21
C ARG A 341 -3.83 2.10 25.21
N ARG A 342 -4.71 1.89 24.23
CA ARG A 342 -5.47 0.66 24.06
C ARG A 342 -4.68 -0.34 23.21
N PRO A 343 -4.69 -1.63 23.55
CA PRO A 343 -4.00 -2.62 22.76
C PRO A 343 -4.68 -2.79 21.40
N ALA A 344 -3.91 -3.06 20.36
CA ALA A 344 -4.41 -3.12 18.98
C ALA A 344 -4.10 -4.44 18.29
N VAL A 345 -5.01 -4.94 17.46
CA VAL A 345 -4.76 -6.03 16.52
C VAL A 345 -4.86 -5.48 15.11
N TYR A 346 -3.79 -5.62 14.34
CA TYR A 346 -3.73 -5.31 12.91
C TYR A 346 -3.79 -6.64 12.15
N VAL A 347 -4.73 -6.77 11.22
CA VAL A 347 -4.88 -7.97 10.38
C VAL A 347 -4.66 -7.61 8.93
N ILE A 348 -3.75 -8.35 8.28
CA ILE A 348 -3.49 -8.29 6.85
C ILE A 348 -3.91 -9.64 6.26
N GLU A 349 -5.05 -9.65 5.56
CA GLU A 349 -5.52 -10.83 4.85
C GLU A 349 -4.97 -10.90 3.42
N ASP A 350 -4.70 -12.13 2.97
CA ASP A 350 -4.27 -12.45 1.60
C ASP A 350 -2.99 -11.72 1.13
N ALA A 351 -1.98 -11.62 2.01
CA ALA A 351 -0.73 -10.90 1.76
C ALA A 351 0.06 -11.37 0.52
N GLN A 352 -0.28 -12.52 -0.09
CA GLN A 352 0.23 -12.88 -1.42
C GLN A 352 -0.05 -11.83 -2.52
N TRP A 353 -1.05 -10.97 -2.32
CA TRP A 353 -1.47 -9.92 -3.25
C TRP A 353 -1.11 -8.51 -2.80
N ILE A 354 -0.27 -8.36 -1.77
CA ILE A 354 0.16 -7.05 -1.28
C ILE A 354 0.99 -6.31 -2.34
N ASP A 355 0.84 -4.99 -2.40
CA ASP A 355 1.72 -4.14 -3.20
C ASP A 355 3.10 -3.97 -2.53
N SER A 356 4.16 -3.88 -3.33
CA SER A 356 5.54 -3.94 -2.83
C SER A 356 5.90 -2.80 -1.87
N VAL A 357 5.29 -1.63 -2.04
CA VAL A 357 5.58 -0.48 -1.19
C VAL A 357 4.90 -0.64 0.18
N SER A 358 3.61 -1.00 0.21
CA SER A 358 2.93 -1.34 1.46
C SER A 358 3.60 -2.51 2.17
N GLU A 359 4.09 -3.51 1.43
CA GLU A 359 4.83 -4.64 1.97
C GLU A 359 6.10 -4.22 2.70
N SER A 360 6.88 -3.33 2.09
CA SER A 360 8.09 -2.74 2.70
C SER A 360 7.75 -1.99 3.98
N MET A 361 6.78 -1.08 3.93
CA MET A 361 6.34 -0.29 5.10
C MET A 361 5.83 -1.19 6.24
N LEU A 362 5.07 -2.24 5.91
CA LEU A 362 4.52 -3.17 6.89
C LEU A 362 5.58 -4.10 7.48
N ALA A 363 6.62 -4.46 6.72
CA ALA A 363 7.76 -5.21 7.25
C ALA A 363 8.55 -4.38 8.27
N GLU A 364 8.77 -3.09 7.99
CA GLU A 364 9.41 -2.15 8.93
C GLU A 364 8.54 -1.91 10.16
N PHE A 365 7.23 -1.73 9.99
CA PHE A 365 6.28 -1.65 11.09
C PHE A 365 6.31 -2.92 11.96
N ALA A 366 6.35 -4.11 11.35
CA ALA A 366 6.39 -5.38 12.05
C ALA A 366 7.64 -5.55 12.93
N ALA A 367 8.77 -4.95 12.54
CA ALA A 367 10.00 -4.94 13.35
C ALA A 367 9.83 -4.15 14.66
N THR A 368 8.91 -3.18 14.70
CA THR A 368 8.63 -2.35 15.89
C THR A 368 7.52 -2.92 16.76
N VAL A 369 6.62 -3.77 16.22
CA VAL A 369 5.51 -4.41 16.94
C VAL A 369 5.90 -5.03 18.29
N PRO A 370 7.06 -5.73 18.45
CA PRO A 370 7.45 -6.30 19.74
C PRO A 370 7.56 -5.30 20.90
N ARG A 371 7.71 -4.01 20.60
CA ARG A 371 7.79 -2.90 21.59
C ARG A 371 6.43 -2.27 21.90
N MET A 372 5.36 -2.76 21.29
CA MET A 372 4.01 -2.19 21.37
C MET A 372 3.06 -3.09 22.14
N ARG A 373 1.94 -2.53 22.61
CA ARG A 373 0.76 -3.31 23.02
C ARG A 373 -0.04 -3.73 21.79
N ALA A 374 0.56 -4.49 20.88
CA ALA A 374 -0.05 -4.80 19.60
C ALA A 374 0.18 -6.24 19.14
N THR A 375 -0.76 -6.76 18.37
CA THR A 375 -0.58 -7.99 17.59
C THR A 375 -0.74 -7.68 16.11
N LEU A 376 0.24 -8.07 15.29
CA LEU A 376 0.15 -8.04 13.83
C LEU A 376 -0.08 -9.46 13.31
N LEU A 377 -1.24 -9.69 12.70
CA LEU A 377 -1.66 -10.97 12.17
C LEU A 377 -1.64 -10.93 10.63
N ILE A 378 -0.73 -11.67 10.02
CA ILE A 378 -0.52 -11.68 8.57
C ILE A 378 -0.92 -13.04 8.02
N MET A 379 -1.83 -13.06 7.04
CA MET A 379 -2.33 -14.30 6.45
C MET A 379 -1.96 -14.38 4.98
N TYR A 380 -1.40 -15.52 4.58
CA TYR A 380 -1.00 -15.74 3.19
C TYR A 380 -1.10 -17.21 2.78
N ARG A 381 -0.88 -17.47 1.49
CA ARG A 381 -0.81 -18.80 0.90
C ARG A 381 0.62 -19.33 0.86
N PRO A 382 0.84 -20.65 0.87
CA PRO A 382 2.19 -21.24 0.83
C PRO A 382 3.08 -20.76 -0.32
N GLU A 383 2.49 -20.29 -1.42
CA GLU A 383 3.22 -19.81 -2.61
C GLU A 383 3.89 -18.43 -2.41
N TYR A 384 3.51 -17.69 -1.36
CA TYR A 384 4.05 -16.35 -1.09
C TYR A 384 5.42 -16.42 -0.41
N GLN A 385 6.39 -15.69 -0.97
CA GLN A 385 7.78 -15.62 -0.49
C GLN A 385 8.27 -14.18 -0.27
N GLY A 386 7.35 -13.24 0.00
CA GLY A 386 7.71 -11.84 0.21
C GLY A 386 8.25 -11.52 1.62
N PRO A 387 8.74 -10.29 1.85
CA PRO A 387 9.26 -9.80 3.13
C PRO A 387 8.43 -10.16 4.38
N LEU A 388 7.09 -10.13 4.30
CA LEU A 388 6.24 -10.42 5.45
C LEU A 388 6.25 -11.90 5.88
N ALA A 389 6.67 -12.81 5.00
CA ALA A 389 6.89 -14.21 5.35
C ALA A 389 8.21 -14.44 6.11
N GLY A 390 9.18 -13.53 5.94
CA GLY A 390 10.55 -13.65 6.46
C GLY A 390 10.82 -12.90 7.77
N ILE A 391 9.79 -12.39 8.46
CA ILE A 391 9.96 -11.56 9.65
C ILE A 391 10.60 -12.39 10.80
N PRO A 392 11.82 -12.05 11.27
CA PRO A 392 12.54 -12.88 12.24
C PRO A 392 11.83 -13.09 13.59
N ALA A 393 11.02 -12.12 14.02
CA ALA A 393 10.27 -12.16 15.28
C ALA A 393 8.87 -12.80 15.16
N ALA A 394 8.47 -13.26 13.97
CA ALA A 394 7.13 -13.80 13.75
C ALA A 394 6.93 -15.20 14.37
N ARG A 395 5.70 -15.48 14.78
CA ARG A 395 5.23 -16.80 15.23
C ARG A 395 4.42 -17.45 14.10
N PRO A 396 4.98 -18.44 13.38
CA PRO A 396 4.31 -19.05 12.25
C PRO A 396 3.29 -20.13 12.65
N PHE A 397 2.14 -20.10 11.99
CA PHE A 397 1.09 -21.12 12.07
C PHE A 397 0.78 -21.64 10.67
N THR A 398 0.99 -22.95 10.44
CA THR A 398 0.64 -23.60 9.19
C THR A 398 -0.64 -24.39 9.36
N LEU A 399 -1.72 -23.97 8.69
CA LEU A 399 -3.01 -24.67 8.72
C LEU A 399 -3.02 -25.79 7.67
N ALA A 400 -2.88 -27.03 8.14
CA ALA A 400 -3.12 -28.23 7.35
C ALA A 400 -4.64 -28.44 7.10
N PRO A 401 -5.07 -29.13 6.03
CA PRO A 401 -6.46 -29.59 5.90
C PRO A 401 -6.96 -30.30 7.17
N LEU A 402 -8.26 -30.25 7.44
CA LEU A 402 -8.86 -31.05 8.51
C LEU A 402 -8.65 -32.54 8.21
N ASP A 403 -8.33 -33.31 9.24
CA ASP A 403 -8.30 -34.77 9.11
C ASP A 403 -9.71 -35.34 8.94
N ASP A 404 -9.78 -36.63 8.56
CA ASP A 404 -11.03 -37.33 8.26
C ASP A 404 -12.05 -37.28 9.42
N SER A 405 -11.57 -37.25 10.67
CA SER A 405 -12.45 -37.18 11.84
C SER A 405 -13.07 -35.80 11.99
N HIS A 406 -12.26 -34.74 11.87
CA HIS A 406 -12.70 -33.36 12.00
C HIS A 406 -13.56 -32.90 10.80
N ILE A 407 -13.26 -33.33 9.56
CA ILE A 407 -14.10 -32.99 8.41
C ILE A 407 -15.46 -33.70 8.47
N THR A 408 -15.48 -34.95 8.97
CA THR A 408 -16.74 -35.68 9.20
C THR A 408 -17.57 -35.04 10.31
N GLU A 409 -16.92 -34.60 11.39
CA GLU A 409 -17.56 -33.83 12.46
C GLU A 409 -18.19 -32.55 11.92
N LEU A 410 -17.45 -31.78 11.12
CA LEU A 410 -17.97 -30.58 10.46
C LEU A 410 -19.18 -30.90 9.57
N VAL A 411 -19.10 -31.92 8.72
CA VAL A 411 -20.19 -32.30 7.82
C VAL A 411 -21.43 -32.77 8.60
N ARG A 412 -21.24 -33.51 9.71
CA ARG A 412 -22.35 -33.89 10.60
C ARG A 412 -22.99 -32.67 11.26
N GLU A 413 -22.20 -31.68 11.69
CA GLU A 413 -22.75 -30.44 12.24
C GLU A 413 -23.57 -29.68 11.20
N LEU A 414 -23.11 -29.65 9.94
CA LEU A 414 -23.83 -29.00 8.84
C LEU A 414 -25.13 -29.75 8.46
N LEU A 415 -25.10 -31.09 8.46
CA LEU A 415 -26.22 -31.93 8.02
C LEU A 415 -27.24 -32.27 9.13
N GLY A 416 -26.77 -32.51 10.35
CA GLY A 416 -27.54 -33.11 11.43
C GLY A 416 -27.40 -34.63 11.53
N ASP A 417 -28.05 -35.21 12.55
CA ASP A 417 -27.90 -36.62 12.93
C ASP A 417 -28.98 -37.56 12.34
N HIS A 418 -29.77 -37.10 11.37
CA HIS A 418 -30.85 -37.91 10.81
C HIS A 418 -30.32 -39.14 10.06
N PRO A 419 -30.91 -40.34 10.19
CA PRO A 419 -30.41 -41.56 9.53
C PRO A 419 -30.26 -41.45 8.01
N SER A 420 -31.09 -40.64 7.35
CA SER A 420 -31.06 -40.46 5.89
C SER A 420 -29.80 -39.75 5.39
N VAL A 421 -29.15 -38.91 6.22
CA VAL A 421 -27.97 -38.12 5.83
C VAL A 421 -26.64 -38.80 6.18
N LEU A 422 -26.68 -39.91 6.93
CA LEU A 422 -25.46 -40.60 7.39
C LEU A 422 -24.57 -41.06 6.22
N GLY A 423 -25.16 -41.72 5.20
CA GLY A 423 -24.41 -42.14 4.01
C GLY A 423 -23.89 -40.96 3.18
N LEU A 424 -24.66 -39.86 3.15
CA LEU A 424 -24.29 -38.64 2.44
C LEU A 424 -23.14 -37.90 3.12
N SER A 425 -23.06 -37.94 4.46
CA SER A 425 -21.99 -37.31 5.24
C SER A 425 -20.60 -37.81 4.86
N THR A 426 -20.45 -39.13 4.64
CA THR A 426 -19.19 -39.74 4.21
C THR A 426 -18.80 -39.30 2.80
N VAL A 427 -19.76 -39.27 1.88
CA VAL A 427 -19.52 -38.85 0.49
C VAL A 427 -19.10 -37.38 0.44
N ILE A 428 -19.75 -36.50 1.21
CA ILE A 428 -19.41 -35.08 1.27
C ILE A 428 -18.02 -34.88 1.92
N ALA A 429 -17.72 -35.58 3.01
CA ALA A 429 -16.41 -35.51 3.67
C ALA A 429 -15.26 -35.92 2.74
N GLU A 430 -15.42 -37.02 2.00
CA GLU A 430 -14.45 -37.49 1.00
C GLU A 430 -14.26 -36.45 -0.12
N ARG A 431 -15.35 -35.90 -0.64
CA ARG A 431 -15.32 -34.88 -1.72
C ARG A 431 -14.75 -33.55 -1.26
N ALA A 432 -14.95 -33.18 0.00
CA ALA A 432 -14.40 -31.96 0.59
C ALA A 432 -12.89 -32.05 0.80
N GLY A 433 -12.32 -33.25 0.92
CA GLY A 433 -10.87 -33.47 1.01
C GLY A 433 -10.21 -32.72 2.17
N GLY A 434 -10.91 -32.62 3.32
CA GLY A 434 -10.44 -31.89 4.49
C GLY A 434 -10.50 -30.36 4.40
N ILE A 435 -11.12 -29.79 3.36
CA ILE A 435 -11.27 -28.34 3.18
C ILE A 435 -12.67 -27.90 3.65
N PRO A 436 -12.80 -27.17 4.78
CA PRO A 436 -14.09 -26.76 5.35
C PRO A 436 -15.01 -26.05 4.36
N PHE A 437 -14.46 -25.10 3.60
CA PHE A 437 -15.22 -24.35 2.60
C PHE A 437 -15.85 -25.27 1.55
N CYS A 438 -15.19 -26.36 1.16
CA CYS A 438 -15.76 -27.31 0.20
C CYS A 438 -16.97 -28.05 0.77
N ALA A 439 -16.89 -28.48 2.03
CA ALA A 439 -18.00 -29.15 2.71
C ALA A 439 -19.23 -28.24 2.83
N GLU A 440 -19.03 -26.99 3.24
CA GLU A 440 -20.09 -25.99 3.38
C GLU A 440 -20.79 -25.71 2.04
N GLU A 441 -20.04 -25.51 0.96
CA GLU A 441 -20.61 -25.23 -0.36
C GLU A 441 -21.38 -26.45 -0.92
N ILE A 442 -20.84 -27.67 -0.76
CA ILE A 442 -21.53 -28.89 -1.22
C ILE A 442 -22.87 -29.06 -0.49
N VAL A 443 -22.91 -28.91 0.84
CA VAL A 443 -24.16 -29.01 1.59
C VAL A 443 -25.15 -27.95 1.13
N ARG A 444 -24.68 -26.70 0.93
CA ARG A 444 -25.54 -25.61 0.47
C ARG A 444 -26.16 -25.89 -0.89
N ASP A 445 -25.38 -26.39 -1.84
CA ASP A 445 -25.89 -26.74 -3.17
C ASP A 445 -26.96 -27.84 -3.13
N LEU A 446 -26.79 -28.85 -2.28
CA LEU A 446 -27.77 -29.92 -2.14
C LEU A 446 -29.10 -29.42 -1.54
N VAL A 447 -29.03 -28.46 -0.61
CA VAL A 447 -30.23 -27.78 -0.08
C VAL A 447 -30.89 -26.94 -1.17
N GLU A 448 -30.14 -26.16 -1.92
CA GLU A 448 -30.68 -25.32 -3.00
C GLU A 448 -31.29 -26.13 -4.16
N ARG A 449 -30.78 -27.34 -4.43
CA ARG A 449 -31.35 -28.28 -5.41
C ARG A 449 -32.60 -29.01 -4.89
N GLY A 450 -32.95 -28.85 -3.61
CA GLY A 450 -34.04 -29.59 -2.98
C GLY A 450 -33.75 -31.07 -2.79
N GLU A 451 -32.47 -31.48 -2.74
CA GLU A 451 -32.09 -32.85 -2.37
C GLU A 451 -32.07 -33.03 -0.84
N LEU A 452 -31.94 -31.92 -0.11
CA LEU A 452 -32.02 -31.84 1.35
C LEU A 452 -33.17 -30.90 1.76
N GLU A 453 -34.02 -31.36 2.66
CA GLU A 453 -35.09 -30.58 3.29
C GLU A 453 -34.86 -30.46 4.79
N GLY A 454 -35.23 -29.33 5.39
CA GLY A 454 -35.08 -29.09 6.83
C GLY A 454 -34.33 -27.80 7.15
N ALA A 455 -33.94 -27.67 8.42
CA ALA A 455 -33.14 -26.54 8.89
C ALA A 455 -31.64 -26.91 8.91
N PRO A 456 -30.72 -25.93 8.87
CA PRO A 456 -29.29 -26.17 9.07
C PRO A 456 -29.01 -27.01 10.33
N GLY A 457 -28.22 -28.08 10.18
CA GLY A 457 -27.93 -29.03 11.26
C GLY A 457 -29.08 -30.00 11.59
N ALA A 458 -30.15 -30.03 10.79
CA ALA A 458 -31.30 -30.91 10.94
C ALA A 458 -31.94 -31.26 9.59
N TYR A 459 -31.12 -31.58 8.59
CA TYR A 459 -31.56 -31.93 7.25
C TYR A 459 -31.97 -33.40 7.12
N VAL A 460 -32.88 -33.65 6.18
CA VAL A 460 -33.35 -34.97 5.74
C VAL A 460 -33.17 -35.06 4.23
N CYS A 461 -32.77 -36.23 3.74
CA CYS A 461 -32.65 -36.46 2.30
C CYS A 461 -34.04 -36.67 1.70
N VAL A 462 -34.35 -35.97 0.61
CA VAL A 462 -35.62 -36.10 -0.11
C VAL A 462 -35.66 -37.39 -0.96
N ARG A 463 -34.49 -37.91 -1.34
CA ARG A 463 -34.29 -39.14 -2.12
C ARG A 463 -33.23 -40.03 -1.48
N GLU A 464 -33.11 -41.27 -1.96
CA GLU A 464 -32.04 -42.16 -1.50
C GLU A 464 -30.65 -41.60 -1.86
N VAL A 465 -29.68 -41.76 -0.96
CA VAL A 465 -28.33 -41.18 -1.10
C VAL A 465 -27.66 -41.56 -2.42
N ARG A 466 -27.92 -42.76 -2.96
CA ARG A 466 -27.37 -43.22 -4.25
C ARG A 466 -27.85 -42.41 -5.46
N ASP A 467 -29.00 -41.76 -5.36
CA ASP A 467 -29.60 -40.98 -6.44
C ASP A 467 -29.28 -39.49 -6.32
N ILE A 468 -28.64 -39.07 -5.22
CA ILE A 468 -28.20 -37.70 -4.97
C ILE A 468 -26.83 -37.47 -5.63
N HIS A 469 -26.79 -36.59 -6.63
CA HIS A 469 -25.54 -36.22 -7.28
C HIS A 469 -24.77 -35.17 -6.47
N VAL A 470 -23.76 -35.63 -5.73
CA VAL A 470 -22.80 -34.75 -5.05
C VAL A 470 -21.79 -34.19 -6.07
N PRO A 471 -21.70 -32.87 -6.26
CA PRO A 471 -20.78 -32.27 -7.22
C PRO A 471 -19.32 -32.67 -7.00
N ALA A 472 -18.58 -32.79 -8.09
CA ALA A 472 -17.16 -33.16 -8.03
C ALA A 472 -16.23 -32.00 -7.64
N SER A 473 -16.71 -30.74 -7.69
CA SER A 473 -15.92 -29.56 -7.34
C SER A 473 -16.79 -28.42 -6.79
N VAL A 474 -16.18 -27.54 -5.99
CA VAL A 474 -16.83 -26.34 -5.45
C VAL A 474 -17.08 -25.29 -6.53
N GLN A 475 -16.22 -25.21 -7.55
CA GLN A 475 -16.43 -24.32 -8.68
C GLN A 475 -17.72 -24.68 -9.43
N GLY A 476 -18.00 -25.97 -9.61
CA GLY A 476 -19.24 -26.45 -10.21
C GLY A 476 -20.48 -26.11 -9.37
N VAL A 477 -20.36 -26.16 -8.03
CA VAL A 477 -21.40 -25.71 -7.10
C VAL A 477 -21.69 -24.21 -7.29
N ILE A 478 -20.66 -23.37 -7.19
CA ILE A 478 -20.81 -21.92 -7.30
C ILE A 478 -21.34 -21.53 -8.68
N GLY A 479 -20.83 -22.15 -9.75
CA GLY A 479 -21.31 -21.92 -11.12
C GLY A 479 -22.81 -22.22 -11.27
N ALA A 480 -23.27 -23.36 -10.75
CA ALA A 480 -24.70 -23.71 -10.78
C ALA A 480 -25.57 -22.69 -10.01
N ARG A 481 -25.08 -22.14 -8.89
CA ARG A 481 -25.76 -21.06 -8.14
C ARG A 481 -25.90 -19.79 -8.97
N ILE A 482 -24.82 -19.39 -9.64
CA ILE A 482 -24.80 -18.23 -10.53
C ILE A 482 -25.73 -18.43 -11.74
N ASP A 483 -25.82 -19.65 -12.27
CA ASP A 483 -26.68 -19.98 -13.41
C ASP A 483 -28.19 -19.93 -13.08
N ARG A 484 -28.56 -20.10 -11.81
CA ARG A 484 -29.95 -19.95 -11.34
C ARG A 484 -30.42 -18.50 -11.17
N LEU A 485 -29.50 -17.52 -11.22
CA LEU A 485 -29.85 -16.11 -11.08
C LEU A 485 -30.65 -15.58 -12.28
N THR A 486 -31.49 -14.57 -12.04
CA THR A 486 -32.13 -13.82 -13.12
C THR A 486 -31.09 -13.11 -13.98
N ALA A 487 -31.43 -12.79 -15.23
CA ALA A 487 -30.50 -12.10 -16.14
C ALA A 487 -30.01 -10.75 -15.58
N THR A 488 -30.85 -10.03 -14.82
CA THR A 488 -30.47 -8.76 -14.18
C THR A 488 -29.53 -8.98 -13.00
N ALA A 489 -29.84 -9.93 -12.11
CA ALA A 489 -28.96 -10.27 -10.98
C ALA A 489 -27.60 -10.81 -11.45
N LYS A 490 -27.59 -11.66 -12.50
CA LYS A 490 -26.35 -12.19 -13.09
C LYS A 490 -25.48 -11.07 -13.69
N ARG A 491 -26.09 -10.08 -14.38
CA ARG A 491 -25.36 -8.89 -14.87
C ARG A 491 -24.76 -8.07 -13.72
N ALA A 492 -25.51 -7.86 -12.64
CA ALA A 492 -25.01 -7.14 -11.47
C ALA A 492 -23.85 -7.87 -10.79
N LEU A 493 -23.95 -9.20 -10.62
CA LEU A 493 -22.87 -10.02 -10.06
C LEU A 493 -21.61 -9.98 -10.93
N HIS A 494 -21.76 -10.07 -12.26
CA HIS A 494 -20.65 -10.02 -13.19
C HIS A 494 -19.93 -8.65 -13.17
N ALA A 495 -20.69 -7.55 -13.16
CA ALA A 495 -20.12 -6.21 -13.02
C ALA A 495 -19.42 -6.02 -11.66
N ALA A 496 -20.05 -6.47 -10.57
CA ALA A 496 -19.43 -6.48 -9.24
C ALA A 496 -18.11 -7.26 -9.21
N ALA A 497 -18.05 -8.42 -9.89
CA ALA A 497 -16.85 -9.25 -9.93
C ALA A 497 -15.66 -8.56 -10.63
N VAL A 498 -15.95 -7.66 -11.58
CA VAL A 498 -14.95 -6.83 -12.29
C VAL A 498 -14.49 -5.65 -11.44
N ILE A 499 -15.38 -5.05 -10.63
CA ILE A 499 -15.03 -3.96 -9.70
C ILE A 499 -14.03 -4.45 -8.65
N GLY A 500 -14.34 -5.56 -7.98
CA GLY A 500 -13.47 -6.12 -6.94
C GLY A 500 -14.18 -7.00 -5.91
N ALA A 501 -13.48 -7.40 -4.86
CA ALA A 501 -14.06 -8.22 -3.79
C ALA A 501 -15.08 -7.44 -2.95
N GLN A 502 -14.98 -6.10 -2.95
CA GLN A 502 -15.97 -5.17 -2.43
C GLN A 502 -16.34 -4.13 -3.48
N PHE A 503 -17.59 -3.70 -3.46
CA PHE A 503 -18.11 -2.73 -4.41
C PHE A 503 -19.20 -1.89 -3.77
N ASP A 504 -19.31 -0.64 -4.22
CA ASP A 504 -20.39 0.26 -3.84
C ASP A 504 -21.53 0.22 -4.86
N THR A 505 -22.75 0.43 -4.36
CA THR A 505 -23.98 0.37 -5.18
C THR A 505 -24.02 1.51 -6.19
N GLU A 506 -23.44 2.66 -5.88
CA GLU A 506 -23.41 3.83 -6.74
C GLU A 506 -22.56 3.59 -7.99
N LEU A 507 -21.32 3.11 -7.82
CA LEU A 507 -20.43 2.68 -8.90
C LEU A 507 -21.06 1.55 -9.70
N LEU A 508 -21.63 0.55 -9.04
CA LEU A 508 -22.28 -0.56 -9.73
C LEU A 508 -23.50 -0.08 -10.55
N ALA A 509 -24.29 0.86 -10.05
CA ALA A 509 -25.42 1.46 -10.75
C ALA A 509 -24.96 2.29 -11.95
N LEU A 510 -23.90 3.10 -11.80
CA LEU A 510 -23.26 3.84 -12.88
C LEU A 510 -22.75 2.89 -13.98
N LEU A 511 -22.17 1.76 -13.59
CA LEU A 511 -21.70 0.72 -14.52
C LEU A 511 -22.81 -0.08 -15.17
N LEU A 512 -24.03 -0.05 -14.65
CA LEU A 512 -25.18 -0.71 -15.25
C LEU A 512 -26.14 0.29 -15.91
N GLU A 513 -25.77 1.58 -15.94
CA GLU A 513 -26.61 2.67 -16.44
C GLU A 513 -28.03 2.61 -15.84
N SER A 514 -28.08 2.35 -14.53
CA SER A 514 -29.30 2.14 -13.76
C SER A 514 -29.34 3.12 -12.59
N ASP A 515 -30.54 3.40 -12.08
CA ASP A 515 -30.71 4.23 -10.88
C ASP A 515 -30.21 3.45 -9.64
N PRO A 516 -29.31 4.02 -8.80
CA PRO A 516 -28.87 3.39 -7.56
C PRO A 516 -30.03 2.94 -6.65
N GLU A 517 -31.15 3.67 -6.62
CA GLU A 517 -32.32 3.31 -5.81
C GLU A 517 -33.15 2.16 -6.41
N ALA A 518 -33.01 1.91 -7.72
CA ALA A 518 -33.71 0.83 -8.44
C ALA A 518 -32.91 -0.48 -8.50
N MET A 519 -31.68 -0.49 -7.97
CA MET A 519 -30.80 -1.66 -7.95
C MET A 519 -31.24 -2.70 -6.93
N ASP A 520 -31.80 -3.80 -7.41
CA ASP A 520 -32.15 -4.96 -6.56
C ASP A 520 -30.99 -5.96 -6.45
N LEU A 521 -30.24 -5.88 -5.34
CA LEU A 521 -29.19 -6.84 -4.99
C LEU A 521 -29.69 -7.99 -4.11
N THR A 522 -30.98 -8.00 -3.75
CA THR A 522 -31.54 -8.99 -2.84
C THR A 522 -31.45 -10.42 -3.39
N PRO A 523 -31.61 -10.69 -4.70
CA PRO A 523 -31.34 -12.01 -5.28
C PRO A 523 -29.90 -12.51 -5.07
N LEU A 524 -28.90 -11.62 -5.04
CA LEU A 524 -27.50 -11.99 -4.80
C LEU A 524 -27.23 -12.31 -3.33
N ILE A 525 -27.93 -11.63 -2.42
CA ILE A 525 -27.86 -11.85 -0.97
C ILE A 525 -28.60 -13.13 -0.60
N ALA A 526 -29.80 -13.32 -1.14
CA ALA A 526 -30.61 -14.54 -0.95
C ALA A 526 -29.89 -15.77 -1.49
N ALA A 527 -29.20 -15.63 -2.62
CA ALA A 527 -28.31 -16.65 -3.15
C ALA A 527 -26.99 -16.74 -2.39
N GLU A 528 -26.74 -16.02 -1.29
CA GLU A 528 -25.50 -15.98 -0.49
C GLU A 528 -24.21 -15.81 -1.33
N LEU A 529 -24.27 -15.00 -2.40
CA LEU A 529 -23.10 -14.70 -3.23
C LEU A 529 -22.39 -13.43 -2.75
N VAL A 530 -23.16 -12.46 -2.27
CA VAL A 530 -22.68 -11.19 -1.71
C VAL A 530 -23.37 -10.87 -0.38
N GLU A 531 -22.75 -10.02 0.43
CA GLU A 531 -23.28 -9.54 1.69
C GLU A 531 -23.03 -8.04 1.92
N PRO A 532 -23.92 -7.34 2.65
CA PRO A 532 -23.70 -5.93 3.00
C PRO A 532 -22.59 -5.77 4.04
N VAL A 533 -21.73 -4.76 3.84
CA VAL A 533 -20.61 -4.47 4.74
C VAL A 533 -21.07 -3.56 5.88
N THR A 534 -21.01 -4.07 7.12
CA THR A 534 -21.63 -3.45 8.30
C THR A 534 -20.89 -2.22 8.86
N ARG A 535 -19.68 -1.89 8.34
CA ARG A 535 -18.83 -0.77 8.78
C ARG A 535 -18.40 0.16 7.64
N ALA A 536 -19.06 0.06 6.49
CA ALA A 536 -18.78 0.87 5.32
C ALA A 536 -19.88 1.94 5.14
N PRO A 537 -19.69 2.95 4.26
CA PRO A 537 -20.76 3.84 3.84
C PRO A 537 -22.01 3.06 3.41
N GLN A 538 -23.20 3.65 3.58
CA GLN A 538 -24.44 2.99 3.18
C GLN A 538 -24.37 2.59 1.70
N GLY A 539 -24.70 1.34 1.38
CA GLY A 539 -24.67 0.82 0.01
C GLY A 539 -23.39 0.08 -0.41
N THR A 540 -22.49 -0.30 0.50
CA THR A 540 -21.33 -1.16 0.18
C THR A 540 -21.60 -2.65 0.41
N TYR A 541 -21.17 -3.48 -0.53
CA TYR A 541 -21.32 -4.94 -0.53
C TYR A 541 -19.97 -5.63 -0.74
N ALA A 542 -19.88 -6.89 -0.29
CA ALA A 542 -18.71 -7.74 -0.45
C ALA A 542 -19.11 -9.12 -0.95
N PHE A 543 -18.26 -9.78 -1.74
CA PHE A 543 -18.43 -11.21 -2.03
C PHE A 543 -18.26 -12.02 -0.74
N CYS A 544 -19.16 -12.98 -0.51
CA CYS A 544 -19.08 -13.84 0.68
C CYS A 544 -17.79 -14.67 0.74
N HIS A 545 -17.16 -14.93 -0.41
CA HIS A 545 -15.87 -15.61 -0.52
C HIS A 545 -15.14 -15.24 -1.83
N PRO A 546 -13.80 -15.07 -1.83
CA PRO A 546 -13.03 -14.74 -3.04
C PRO A 546 -13.19 -15.74 -4.20
N LEU A 547 -13.44 -17.03 -3.91
CA LEU A 547 -13.73 -18.03 -4.94
C LEU A 547 -15.05 -17.73 -5.67
N ILE A 548 -16.04 -17.13 -5.00
CA ILE A 548 -17.31 -16.77 -5.64
C ILE A 548 -17.07 -15.66 -6.67
N GLN A 549 -16.30 -14.63 -6.29
CA GLN A 549 -15.87 -13.59 -7.22
C GLN A 549 -15.11 -14.20 -8.41
N ALA A 550 -14.14 -15.09 -8.15
CA ALA A 550 -13.34 -15.72 -9.19
C ALA A 550 -14.21 -16.52 -10.18
N VAL A 551 -15.15 -17.34 -9.70
CA VAL A 551 -16.08 -18.09 -10.57
C VAL A 551 -17.01 -17.13 -11.32
N ALA A 552 -17.51 -16.07 -10.69
CA ALA A 552 -18.34 -15.05 -11.36
C ALA A 552 -17.56 -14.19 -12.38
N TYR A 553 -16.26 -14.05 -12.22
CA TYR A 553 -15.37 -13.35 -13.14
C TYR A 553 -14.95 -14.25 -14.32
N GLU A 554 -14.67 -15.52 -14.05
CA GLU A 554 -14.27 -16.52 -15.05
C GLU A 554 -15.44 -17.08 -15.87
N SER A 555 -16.67 -17.04 -15.34
CA SER A 555 -17.89 -17.44 -16.08
C SER A 555 -18.24 -16.49 -17.24
N GLN A 556 -17.62 -15.31 -17.30
CA GLN A 556 -17.88 -14.29 -18.30
C GLN A 556 -17.12 -14.57 -19.59
N LEU A 557 -17.76 -14.30 -20.73
CA LEU A 557 -17.04 -14.26 -22.01
C LEU A 557 -16.00 -13.14 -21.97
N LYS A 558 -14.81 -13.41 -22.51
CA LYS A 558 -13.69 -12.46 -22.57
C LYS A 558 -14.11 -11.07 -23.09
N ALA A 559 -14.92 -11.03 -24.15
CA ALA A 559 -15.42 -9.77 -24.73
C ALA A 559 -16.31 -8.96 -23.77
N GLY A 560 -17.22 -9.61 -23.05
CA GLY A 560 -18.09 -8.93 -22.08
C GLY A 560 -17.31 -8.42 -20.87
N ARG A 561 -16.32 -9.20 -20.41
CA ARG A 561 -15.42 -8.82 -19.32
C ARG A 561 -14.56 -7.62 -19.69
N SER A 562 -14.01 -7.61 -20.91
CA SER A 562 -13.25 -6.48 -21.45
C SER A 562 -14.07 -5.19 -21.49
N GLU A 563 -15.33 -5.27 -21.94
CA GLU A 563 -16.23 -4.11 -21.97
C GLU A 563 -16.53 -3.57 -20.55
N LEU A 564 -16.74 -4.46 -19.58
CA LEU A 564 -16.95 -4.04 -18.19
C LEU A 564 -15.71 -3.33 -17.63
N HIS A 565 -14.50 -3.84 -17.85
CA HIS A 565 -13.26 -3.18 -17.43
C HIS A 565 -13.12 -1.78 -18.04
N ARG A 566 -13.42 -1.62 -19.33
CA ARG A 566 -13.42 -0.32 -20.02
C ARG A 566 -14.39 0.67 -19.37
N ARG A 567 -15.61 0.20 -19.05
CA ARG A 567 -16.62 1.03 -18.39
C ARG A 567 -16.20 1.40 -16.96
N VAL A 568 -15.60 0.49 -16.21
CA VAL A 568 -15.01 0.79 -14.89
C VAL A 568 -13.97 1.90 -15.00
N ALA A 569 -13.00 1.77 -15.91
CA ALA A 569 -11.99 2.81 -16.14
C ALA A 569 -12.63 4.18 -16.45
N ALA A 570 -13.58 4.21 -17.39
CA ALA A 570 -14.25 5.45 -17.80
C ALA A 570 -15.11 6.09 -16.72
N VAL A 571 -15.68 5.30 -15.79
CA VAL A 571 -16.42 5.83 -14.63
C VAL A 571 -15.44 6.36 -13.58
N MET A 572 -14.37 5.62 -13.28
CA MET A 572 -13.33 6.07 -12.34
C MET A 572 -12.74 7.42 -12.78
N GLN A 573 -12.56 7.62 -14.08
CA GLN A 573 -12.10 8.90 -14.62
C GLN A 573 -13.06 10.08 -14.42
N ARG A 574 -14.37 9.83 -14.46
CA ARG A 574 -15.41 10.87 -14.40
C ARG A 574 -15.80 11.26 -12.98
N THR A 575 -15.70 10.32 -12.04
CA THR A 575 -16.38 10.43 -10.73
C THR A 575 -15.46 10.94 -9.62
N ARG A 576 -14.13 10.96 -9.81
CA ARG A 576 -13.17 11.41 -8.80
C ARG A 576 -12.33 12.57 -9.37
N GLY A 577 -12.59 13.78 -8.85
CA GLY A 577 -11.98 15.02 -9.32
C GLY A 577 -10.52 15.14 -8.88
N GLY A 578 -9.60 14.82 -9.80
CA GLY A 578 -8.15 14.94 -9.62
C GLY A 578 -7.51 13.59 -9.34
N PHE A 579 -6.71 13.07 -10.27
CA PHE A 579 -6.08 11.76 -10.11
C PHE A 579 -4.87 11.86 -9.18
N THR A 580 -4.95 11.19 -8.04
CA THR A 580 -3.77 10.69 -7.33
C THR A 580 -3.06 9.63 -8.18
N GLY A 581 -1.77 9.35 -7.94
CA GLY A 581 -1.06 8.29 -8.67
C GLY A 581 -1.62 6.90 -8.42
N GLU A 582 -2.25 6.67 -7.27
CA GLU A 582 -3.00 5.45 -6.97
C GLU A 582 -4.19 5.29 -7.94
N GLU A 583 -4.97 6.35 -8.14
CA GLU A 583 -6.12 6.35 -9.05
C GLU A 583 -5.69 6.20 -10.51
N ALA A 584 -4.61 6.87 -10.93
CA ALA A 584 -4.04 6.69 -12.25
C ALA A 584 -3.62 5.23 -12.50
N ALA A 585 -2.95 4.60 -11.52
CA ALA A 585 -2.57 3.19 -11.59
C ALA A 585 -3.80 2.26 -11.64
N MET A 586 -4.84 2.52 -10.84
CA MET A 586 -6.10 1.75 -10.90
C MET A 586 -6.73 1.83 -12.30
N VAL A 587 -6.84 3.04 -12.86
CA VAL A 587 -7.40 3.26 -14.20
C VAL A 587 -6.56 2.53 -15.26
N ALA A 588 -5.23 2.60 -15.17
CA ALA A 588 -4.32 1.88 -16.06
C ALA A 588 -4.56 0.36 -16.03
N THR A 589 -4.69 -0.23 -14.84
CA THR A 589 -4.96 -1.67 -14.67
C THR A 589 -6.30 -2.06 -15.31
N GLN A 590 -7.33 -1.22 -15.18
CA GLN A 590 -8.64 -1.48 -15.79
C GLN A 590 -8.56 -1.45 -17.32
N TYR A 591 -7.90 -0.47 -17.93
CA TYR A 591 -7.69 -0.46 -19.38
C TYR A 591 -6.83 -1.63 -19.88
N ALA A 592 -5.77 -2.00 -19.14
CA ALA A 592 -4.93 -3.14 -19.47
C ALA A 592 -5.73 -4.45 -19.47
N ALA A 593 -6.65 -4.61 -18.51
CA ALA A 593 -7.57 -5.75 -18.42
C ALA A 593 -8.66 -5.72 -19.50
N ALA A 594 -9.11 -4.52 -19.91
CA ALA A 594 -10.01 -4.34 -21.05
C ALA A 594 -9.34 -4.75 -22.38
N GLY A 595 -8.01 -4.64 -22.47
CA GLY A 595 -7.22 -4.80 -23.69
C GLY A 595 -6.99 -3.49 -24.43
N ASP A 596 -7.36 -2.36 -23.84
CA ASP A 596 -7.17 -1.01 -24.37
C ASP A 596 -5.75 -0.54 -24.01
N LEU A 597 -4.76 -1.12 -24.68
CA LEU A 597 -3.35 -1.00 -24.29
C LEU A 597 -2.79 0.42 -24.42
N ARG A 598 -3.32 1.23 -25.34
CA ARG A 598 -2.85 2.62 -25.49
C ARG A 598 -3.22 3.46 -24.28
N ASP A 599 -4.49 3.44 -23.88
CA ASP A 599 -4.94 4.14 -22.66
C ASP A 599 -4.21 3.60 -21.43
N ALA A 600 -4.05 2.28 -21.31
CA ALA A 600 -3.31 1.68 -20.20
C ALA A 600 -1.86 2.20 -20.11
N PHE A 601 -1.19 2.37 -21.25
CA PHE A 601 0.17 2.92 -21.29
C PHE A 601 0.20 4.36 -20.76
N ASP A 602 -0.67 5.23 -21.27
CA ASP A 602 -0.71 6.65 -20.89
C ASP A 602 -0.95 6.79 -19.37
N TRP A 603 -1.92 6.04 -18.83
CA TRP A 603 -2.22 6.04 -17.40
C TRP A 603 -1.09 5.45 -16.53
N HIS A 604 -0.35 4.44 -17.01
CA HIS A 604 0.84 3.94 -16.31
C HIS A 604 1.98 4.98 -16.29
N MET A 605 2.17 5.74 -17.37
CA MET A 605 3.17 6.82 -17.44
C MET A 605 2.79 8.00 -16.52
N ASP A 606 1.52 8.36 -16.46
CA ASP A 606 1.01 9.38 -15.54
C ASP A 606 1.16 8.95 -14.08
N ALA A 607 0.81 7.70 -13.76
CA ALA A 607 1.03 7.14 -12.43
C ALA A 607 2.51 7.18 -12.04
N ALA A 608 3.41 6.79 -12.96
CA ALA A 608 4.85 6.83 -12.73
C ALA A 608 5.38 8.24 -12.47
N THR A 609 4.88 9.24 -13.20
CA THR A 609 5.22 10.65 -12.99
C THR A 609 4.83 11.09 -11.57
N TRP A 610 3.64 10.70 -11.11
CA TRP A 610 3.19 11.01 -9.75
C TRP A 610 4.04 10.30 -8.68
N TYR A 611 4.41 9.04 -8.91
CA TYR A 611 5.26 8.28 -8.00
C TYR A 611 6.71 8.77 -7.98
N GLY A 612 7.26 9.27 -9.09
CA GLY A 612 8.68 9.62 -9.21
C GLY A 612 9.18 10.59 -8.15
N ALA A 613 8.35 11.57 -7.77
CA ALA A 613 8.65 12.53 -6.70
C ALA A 613 8.44 11.99 -5.27
N ARG A 614 7.98 10.74 -5.11
CA ARG A 614 7.50 10.17 -3.84
C ARG A 614 8.16 8.85 -3.47
N ASP A 615 8.32 7.96 -4.45
CA ASP A 615 8.92 6.63 -4.33
C ASP A 615 9.43 6.18 -5.71
N ILE A 616 10.76 6.12 -5.89
CA ILE A 616 11.37 5.71 -7.16
C ILE A 616 11.04 4.25 -7.51
N ARG A 617 10.84 3.38 -6.51
CA ARG A 617 10.51 1.97 -6.73
C ARG A 617 9.10 1.84 -7.33
N ALA A 618 8.14 2.61 -6.79
CA ALA A 618 6.79 2.69 -7.33
C ALA A 618 6.75 3.26 -8.76
N ALA A 619 7.55 4.29 -9.03
CA ALA A 619 7.66 4.87 -10.37
C ALA A 619 8.21 3.84 -11.38
N ARG A 620 9.28 3.14 -11.00
CA ARG A 620 9.86 2.06 -11.82
C ARG A 620 8.89 0.92 -12.06
N GLN A 621 8.11 0.51 -11.07
CA GLN A 621 7.06 -0.51 -11.27
C GLN A 621 6.03 -0.06 -12.32
N SER A 622 5.62 1.21 -12.27
CA SER A 622 4.70 1.79 -13.24
C SER A 622 5.31 1.90 -14.65
N TRP A 623 6.60 2.25 -14.78
CA TRP A 623 7.30 2.21 -16.07
C TRP A 623 7.46 0.78 -16.61
N GLN A 624 7.72 -0.21 -15.76
CA GLN A 624 7.77 -1.63 -16.18
C GLN A 624 6.41 -2.11 -16.70
N LEU A 625 5.32 -1.63 -16.11
CA LEU A 625 3.97 -1.87 -16.60
C LEU A 625 3.71 -1.22 -17.95
N ALA A 626 4.05 0.07 -18.07
CA ALA A 626 3.99 0.79 -19.34
C ALA A 626 4.81 0.06 -20.43
N GLN A 627 6.02 -0.40 -20.12
CA GLN A 627 6.85 -1.20 -21.02
C GLN A 627 6.14 -2.49 -21.48
N ARG A 628 5.61 -3.30 -20.53
CA ARG A 628 4.90 -4.55 -20.85
C ARG A 628 3.68 -4.31 -21.75
N VAL A 629 2.99 -3.20 -21.54
CA VAL A 629 1.83 -2.79 -22.34
C VAL A 629 2.27 -2.33 -23.74
N ALA A 630 3.30 -1.50 -23.85
CA ALA A 630 3.84 -1.01 -25.11
C ALA A 630 4.42 -2.13 -26.00
N ASP A 631 5.01 -3.15 -25.40
CA ASP A 631 5.56 -4.31 -26.13
C ASP A 631 4.46 -5.18 -26.75
N ARG A 632 3.27 -5.18 -26.17
CA ARG A 632 2.09 -5.91 -26.66
C ARG A 632 1.30 -5.16 -27.73
N LEU A 633 1.57 -3.87 -27.94
CA LEU A 633 0.92 -3.10 -29.01
C LEU A 633 1.38 -3.60 -30.39
N PRO A 634 0.47 -3.69 -31.38
CA PRO A 634 0.79 -3.98 -32.77
C PRO A 634 1.86 -3.02 -33.33
N ALA A 635 2.68 -3.49 -34.27
CA ALA A 635 3.78 -2.68 -34.82
C ALA A 635 3.30 -1.54 -35.75
N ASP A 636 2.07 -1.63 -36.24
CA ASP A 636 1.40 -0.67 -37.13
C ASP A 636 0.64 0.43 -36.38
N GLU A 637 0.51 0.33 -35.06
CA GLU A 637 -0.09 1.38 -34.23
C GLU A 637 0.78 2.65 -34.22
N PRO A 638 0.18 3.86 -34.28
CA PRO A 638 0.93 5.11 -34.26
C PRO A 638 1.75 5.25 -32.97
N ASP A 639 2.97 5.77 -33.11
CA ASP A 639 3.88 6.08 -32.00
C ASP A 639 4.34 4.90 -31.14
N VAL A 640 4.03 3.64 -31.50
CA VAL A 640 4.42 2.47 -30.68
C VAL A 640 5.91 2.39 -30.42
N LEU A 641 6.73 2.78 -31.39
CA LEU A 641 8.17 2.81 -31.17
C LEU A 641 8.56 3.81 -30.06
N ALA A 642 7.95 5.00 -30.04
CA ALA A 642 8.15 5.98 -28.98
C ALA A 642 7.61 5.47 -27.63
N MET A 643 6.44 4.81 -27.62
CA MET A 643 5.86 4.19 -26.43
C MET A 643 6.74 3.07 -25.86
N ARG A 644 7.45 2.31 -26.71
CA ARG A 644 8.42 1.30 -26.26
C ARG A 644 9.70 1.91 -25.70
N ILE A 645 10.12 3.06 -26.23
CA ILE A 645 11.35 3.77 -25.84
C ILE A 645 11.18 4.50 -24.51
N ALA A 646 10.10 5.27 -24.33
CA ALA A 646 9.93 6.17 -23.20
C ALA A 646 10.10 5.50 -21.81
N PRO A 647 9.39 4.41 -21.46
CA PRO A 647 9.56 3.75 -20.17
C PRO A 647 10.95 3.12 -20.02
N ARG A 648 11.54 2.58 -21.10
CA ARG A 648 12.90 2.00 -21.08
C ARG A 648 13.96 3.06 -20.82
N ALA A 649 13.81 4.25 -21.40
CA ALA A 649 14.71 5.37 -21.15
C ALA A 649 14.70 5.78 -19.67
N LEU A 650 13.52 5.84 -19.06
CA LEU A 650 13.37 6.18 -17.63
C LEU A 650 13.84 5.05 -16.70
N LEU A 651 13.58 3.79 -17.04
CA LEU A 651 14.08 2.62 -16.31
C LEU A 651 15.60 2.52 -16.36
N CYS A 652 16.20 2.76 -17.52
CA CYS A 652 17.64 2.79 -17.69
C CYS A 652 18.25 4.01 -16.95
N GLY A 653 17.64 5.18 -17.13
CA GLY A 653 18.03 6.46 -16.53
C GLY A 653 18.04 6.45 -14.99
N SER A 654 17.14 5.68 -14.37
CA SER A 654 17.01 5.58 -12.90
C SER A 654 17.66 4.32 -12.29
N ALA A 655 18.36 3.49 -13.09
CA ALA A 655 18.86 2.20 -12.61
C ALA A 655 19.90 2.32 -11.48
N PHE A 656 20.75 3.34 -11.50
CA PHE A 656 21.77 3.58 -10.48
C PHE A 656 21.18 3.89 -9.09
N GLN A 657 19.92 4.32 -9.00
CA GLN A 657 19.23 4.62 -7.74
C GLN A 657 18.73 3.34 -7.02
N MET A 658 18.80 2.17 -7.68
CA MET A 658 18.27 0.91 -7.16
C MET A 658 19.34 -0.10 -6.72
N GLY A 659 20.63 0.25 -6.79
CA GLY A 659 21.73 -0.65 -6.41
C GLY A 659 21.99 -1.81 -7.39
N GLY A 660 21.47 -1.73 -8.62
CA GLY A 660 21.61 -2.79 -9.63
C GLY A 660 22.96 -2.81 -10.37
N THR A 661 23.19 -3.87 -11.14
CA THR A 661 24.38 -4.01 -12.00
C THR A 661 24.17 -3.36 -13.37
N PRO A 662 25.23 -3.05 -14.14
CA PRO A 662 25.11 -2.52 -15.50
C PRO A 662 24.25 -3.41 -16.43
N ALA A 663 24.25 -4.73 -16.22
CA ALA A 663 23.47 -5.68 -17.00
C ALA A 663 21.95 -5.50 -16.80
N ASP A 664 21.51 -5.04 -15.62
CA ASP A 664 20.11 -4.89 -15.25
C ASP A 664 19.47 -3.61 -15.83
N THR A 665 20.27 -2.76 -16.47
CA THR A 665 19.84 -1.44 -16.95
C THR A 665 18.97 -1.49 -18.22
N GLY A 666 19.02 -2.58 -18.98
CA GLY A 666 18.33 -2.69 -20.28
C GLY A 666 18.89 -1.78 -21.39
N PHE A 667 20.10 -1.24 -21.21
CA PHE A 667 20.67 -0.22 -22.12
C PHE A 667 20.83 -0.71 -23.58
N ALA A 668 21.23 -1.96 -23.80
CA ALA A 668 21.43 -2.51 -25.14
C ALA A 668 20.14 -2.48 -25.98
N GLU A 669 19.02 -2.94 -25.39
CA GLU A 669 17.71 -2.92 -26.05
C GLU A 669 17.24 -1.48 -26.31
N LEU A 670 17.42 -0.58 -25.33
CA LEU A 670 17.10 0.83 -25.49
C LEU A 670 17.90 1.48 -26.64
N ARG A 671 19.21 1.18 -26.74
CA ARG A 671 20.09 1.69 -27.79
C ARG A 671 19.63 1.24 -29.17
N GLU A 672 19.22 -0.01 -29.34
CA GLU A 672 18.67 -0.51 -30.60
C GLU A 672 17.39 0.23 -31.00
N LEU A 673 16.42 0.34 -30.08
CA LEU A 673 15.13 0.98 -30.34
C LEU A 673 15.27 2.47 -30.66
N THR A 674 16.06 3.20 -29.88
CA THR A 674 16.31 4.64 -30.07
C THR A 674 17.08 4.93 -31.36
N THR A 675 18.05 4.07 -31.72
CA THR A 675 18.77 4.18 -33.00
C THR A 675 17.82 3.99 -34.17
N ALA A 676 16.92 3.00 -34.10
CA ALA A 676 15.92 2.78 -35.14
C ALA A 676 14.92 3.95 -35.26
N ALA A 677 14.56 4.59 -34.14
CA ALA A 677 13.65 5.73 -34.09
C ALA A 677 14.31 7.07 -34.44
N GLY A 678 15.65 7.16 -34.39
CA GLY A 678 16.36 8.43 -34.39
C GLY A 678 16.14 9.27 -33.12
N ASP A 679 15.67 8.66 -32.02
CA ASP A 679 15.37 9.34 -30.76
C ASP A 679 16.63 9.50 -29.89
N LYS A 680 17.35 10.60 -30.16
CA LYS A 680 18.57 10.95 -29.44
C LYS A 680 18.32 11.33 -27.98
N LYS A 681 17.16 11.91 -27.65
CA LYS A 681 16.88 12.42 -26.30
C LYS A 681 16.71 11.25 -25.33
N SER A 682 15.91 10.27 -25.71
CA SER A 682 15.70 9.07 -24.90
C SER A 682 16.97 8.23 -24.77
N LEU A 683 17.77 8.14 -25.85
CA LEU A 683 19.09 7.49 -25.80
C LEU A 683 20.02 8.18 -24.80
N ALA A 684 20.08 9.52 -24.82
CA ALA A 684 20.90 10.27 -23.88
C ALA A 684 20.46 10.05 -22.42
N ILE A 685 19.16 10.07 -22.12
CA ILE A 685 18.67 9.83 -20.76
C ILE A 685 19.07 8.43 -20.26
N GLY A 686 18.84 7.38 -21.07
CA GLY A 686 19.22 6.02 -20.69
C GLY A 686 20.73 5.82 -20.59
N MET A 687 21.50 6.38 -21.52
CA MET A 687 22.96 6.31 -21.51
C MET A 687 23.56 7.00 -20.28
N ALA A 688 22.98 8.13 -19.83
CA ALA A 688 23.41 8.78 -18.58
C ALA A 688 23.22 7.88 -17.36
N GLY A 689 22.06 7.20 -17.27
CA GLY A 689 21.77 6.25 -16.21
C GLY A 689 22.71 5.05 -16.23
N HIS A 690 22.89 4.42 -17.40
CA HIS A 690 23.80 3.30 -17.59
C HIS A 690 25.26 3.66 -17.24
N LEU A 691 25.71 4.82 -17.70
CA LEU A 691 27.05 5.35 -17.42
C LEU A 691 27.26 5.56 -15.91
N THR A 692 26.26 6.13 -15.23
CA THR A 692 26.27 6.30 -13.77
C THR A 692 26.32 4.93 -13.05
N THR A 693 25.55 3.94 -13.52
CA THR A 693 25.59 2.58 -12.98
C THR A 693 26.96 1.92 -13.17
N LEU A 694 27.61 2.08 -14.33
CA LEU A 694 28.97 1.59 -14.57
C LEU A 694 29.96 2.21 -13.58
N THR A 695 29.94 3.54 -13.43
CA THR A 695 30.76 4.27 -12.47
C THR A 695 30.55 3.76 -11.04
N PHE A 696 29.30 3.62 -10.59
CA PHE A 696 29.00 3.23 -9.21
C PHE A 696 29.35 1.78 -8.89
N ASN A 697 29.39 0.90 -9.89
CA ASN A 697 29.84 -0.49 -9.79
C ASN A 697 31.35 -0.65 -10.08
N SER A 698 32.11 0.44 -10.21
CA SER A 698 33.55 0.46 -10.47
C SER A 698 33.99 -0.11 -11.83
N HIS A 699 33.17 0.01 -12.86
CA HIS A 699 33.55 -0.24 -14.25
C HIS A 699 34.16 1.03 -14.89
N HIS A 700 35.18 1.60 -14.26
CA HIS A 700 35.65 2.97 -14.57
C HIS A 700 36.17 3.12 -16.01
N ARG A 701 36.90 2.12 -16.53
CA ARG A 701 37.44 2.15 -17.90
C ARG A 701 36.32 2.14 -18.95
N GLU A 702 35.39 1.20 -18.81
CA GLU A 702 34.23 1.09 -19.70
C GLU A 702 33.37 2.36 -19.67
N ALA A 703 33.14 2.92 -18.47
CA ALA A 703 32.44 4.19 -18.31
C ALA A 703 33.17 5.33 -19.04
N ALA A 704 34.49 5.47 -18.86
CA ALA A 704 35.26 6.54 -19.48
C ALA A 704 35.29 6.44 -21.00
N ASP A 705 35.41 5.24 -21.57
CA ASP A 705 35.36 5.03 -23.02
C ASP A 705 33.99 5.45 -23.59
N MET A 706 32.91 5.08 -22.89
CA MET A 706 31.54 5.42 -23.28
C MET A 706 31.19 6.91 -23.10
N ALA A 707 31.81 7.59 -22.13
CA ALA A 707 31.54 8.99 -21.80
C ALA A 707 31.78 9.96 -22.98
N SER A 708 32.75 9.67 -23.86
CA SER A 708 33.04 10.49 -25.05
C SER A 708 31.94 10.37 -26.11
N GLU A 709 31.42 9.16 -26.34
CA GLU A 709 30.27 8.92 -27.23
C GLU A 709 29.03 9.65 -26.69
N PHE A 710 28.80 9.54 -25.39
CA PHE A 710 27.69 10.21 -24.70
C PHE A 710 27.75 11.74 -24.81
N ALA A 711 28.91 12.35 -24.52
CA ALA A 711 29.05 13.80 -24.59
C ALA A 711 28.74 14.32 -26.00
N THR A 712 29.25 13.63 -27.02
CA THR A 712 28.98 13.94 -28.44
C THR A 712 27.49 13.82 -28.77
N LEU A 713 26.83 12.77 -28.27
CA LEU A 713 25.39 12.56 -28.46
C LEU A 713 24.59 13.73 -27.88
N VAL A 714 24.83 14.07 -26.62
CA VAL A 714 24.12 15.14 -25.89
C VAL A 714 24.35 16.51 -26.56
N GLU A 715 25.58 16.83 -26.95
CA GLU A 715 25.88 18.07 -27.69
C GLU A 715 25.11 18.13 -29.02
N SER A 716 24.99 17.00 -29.72
CA SER A 716 24.27 16.93 -31.00
C SER A 716 22.76 17.14 -30.89
N ILE A 717 22.18 17.09 -29.68
CA ILE A 717 20.76 17.40 -29.43
C ILE A 717 20.52 18.91 -29.48
N GLY A 718 21.52 19.72 -29.08
CA GLY A 718 21.43 21.18 -29.09
C GLY A 718 20.53 21.78 -28.00
N ASP A 719 20.20 21.00 -26.96
CA ASP A 719 19.39 21.45 -25.81
C ASP A 719 20.31 21.79 -24.61
N PRO A 720 20.43 23.07 -24.21
CA PRO A 720 21.26 23.48 -23.08
C PRO A 720 20.86 22.84 -21.76
N ALA A 721 19.56 22.65 -21.49
CA ALA A 721 19.09 22.07 -20.23
C ALA A 721 19.47 20.59 -20.13
N MET A 722 19.39 19.84 -21.23
CA MET A 722 19.89 18.46 -21.27
C MET A 722 21.40 18.40 -21.10
N THR A 723 22.15 19.32 -21.70
CA THR A 723 23.61 19.38 -21.54
C THR A 723 23.98 19.59 -20.07
N VAL A 724 23.39 20.61 -19.44
CA VAL A 724 23.60 20.92 -18.01
C VAL A 724 23.18 19.75 -17.13
N GLY A 725 22.04 19.12 -17.42
CA GLY A 725 21.46 18.07 -16.59
C GLY A 725 22.08 16.67 -16.74
N LEU A 726 22.73 16.37 -17.87
CA LEU A 726 23.21 15.01 -18.18
C LEU A 726 24.73 14.89 -18.23
N PHE A 727 25.47 15.98 -18.47
CA PHE A 727 26.94 15.93 -18.53
C PHE A 727 27.61 15.45 -17.24
N TYR A 728 26.89 15.45 -16.11
CA TYR A 728 27.42 14.91 -14.87
C TYR A 728 27.93 13.49 -15.02
N ALA A 729 27.20 12.64 -15.78
CA ALA A 729 27.52 11.23 -15.91
C ALA A 729 28.87 11.05 -16.62
N ALA A 730 29.12 11.81 -17.70
CA ALA A 730 30.39 11.76 -18.41
C ALA A 730 31.55 12.43 -17.64
N ALA A 731 31.33 13.60 -17.07
CA ALA A 731 32.38 14.28 -16.31
C ALA A 731 32.79 13.47 -15.07
N GLN A 732 31.85 12.78 -14.40
CA GLN A 732 32.17 11.86 -13.31
C GLN A 732 32.93 10.62 -13.79
N ALA A 733 32.49 9.97 -14.87
CA ALA A 733 33.17 8.79 -15.41
C ALA A 733 34.63 9.11 -15.80
N LYS A 734 34.86 10.25 -16.47
CA LYS A 734 36.20 10.75 -16.81
C LYS A 734 37.02 11.08 -15.56
N TRP A 735 36.39 11.65 -14.53
CA TRP A 735 37.06 11.95 -13.27
C TRP A 735 37.57 10.69 -12.57
N GLU A 736 36.74 9.65 -12.44
CA GLU A 736 37.13 8.39 -11.78
C GLU A 736 38.20 7.59 -12.54
N ALA A 737 38.23 7.71 -13.87
CA ALA A 737 39.28 7.15 -14.71
C ALA A 737 40.57 8.00 -14.76
N GLY A 738 40.62 9.14 -14.07
CA GLY A 738 41.80 10.02 -14.04
C GLY A 738 42.00 10.88 -15.29
N GLU A 739 41.04 10.92 -16.22
CA GLU A 739 41.01 11.83 -17.38
C GLU A 739 40.58 13.24 -16.96
N ALA A 740 41.39 13.86 -16.11
CA ALA A 740 41.08 15.11 -15.42
C ALA A 740 40.85 16.28 -16.39
N THR A 741 41.60 16.33 -17.49
CA THR A 741 41.48 17.40 -18.48
C THR A 741 40.10 17.41 -19.14
N GLU A 742 39.60 16.24 -19.52
CA GLU A 742 38.29 16.11 -20.17
C GLU A 742 37.15 16.30 -19.18
N SER A 743 37.27 15.75 -17.96
CA SER A 743 36.32 16.01 -16.88
C SER A 743 36.15 17.51 -16.61
N LEU A 744 37.27 18.25 -16.56
CA LEU A 744 37.27 19.70 -16.37
C LEU A 744 36.62 20.44 -17.55
N ARG A 745 36.85 20.01 -18.80
CA ARG A 745 36.22 20.60 -19.99
C ARG A 745 34.69 20.46 -19.93
N LEU A 746 34.21 19.26 -19.62
CA LEU A 746 32.79 18.95 -19.50
C LEU A 746 32.14 19.74 -18.34
N ALA A 747 32.79 19.80 -17.18
CA ALA A 747 32.31 20.60 -16.04
C ALA A 747 32.25 22.10 -16.39
N GLN A 748 33.27 22.65 -17.07
CA GLN A 748 33.25 24.04 -17.51
C GLN A 748 32.09 24.30 -18.50
N ARG A 749 31.80 23.36 -19.39
CA ARG A 749 30.67 23.47 -20.31
C ARG A 749 29.32 23.56 -19.58
N VAL A 750 29.14 22.79 -18.51
CA VAL A 750 27.95 22.89 -17.64
C VAL A 750 27.87 24.26 -16.98
N ILE A 751 28.98 24.76 -16.43
CA ILE A 751 29.05 26.08 -15.77
C ILE A 751 28.66 27.19 -16.75
N ASP A 752 29.22 27.18 -17.96
CA ASP A 752 28.98 28.20 -18.97
C ASP A 752 27.51 28.22 -19.44
N LEU A 753 26.88 27.05 -19.57
CA LEU A 753 25.50 26.93 -20.03
C LEU A 753 24.47 27.20 -18.94
N ALA A 754 24.79 26.89 -17.68
CA ALA A 754 23.91 27.16 -16.55
C ALA A 754 23.72 28.66 -16.29
N ASP A 755 24.69 29.50 -16.71
CA ASP A 755 24.64 30.97 -16.61
C ASP A 755 24.21 31.50 -15.22
N GLY A 756 24.66 30.82 -14.17
CA GLY A 756 24.35 31.16 -12.77
C GLY A 756 23.02 30.62 -12.24
N ASP A 757 22.19 29.97 -13.06
CA ASP A 757 21.01 29.23 -12.60
C ASP A 757 21.43 27.92 -11.93
N PRO A 758 21.27 27.78 -10.60
CA PRO A 758 21.68 26.57 -9.90
C PRO A 758 20.80 25.35 -10.20
N THR A 759 19.58 25.54 -10.73
CA THR A 759 18.56 24.51 -10.93
C THR A 759 18.35 24.14 -12.40
N MET A 760 19.02 24.82 -13.33
CA MET A 760 18.96 24.49 -14.74
C MET A 760 19.33 23.02 -14.95
N GLY A 761 18.51 22.30 -15.73
CA GLY A 761 18.75 20.88 -16.00
C GLY A 761 18.66 19.98 -14.76
N ASN A 762 17.96 20.40 -13.70
CA ASN A 762 17.75 19.56 -12.53
C ASN A 762 16.88 18.33 -12.88
N LEU A 763 17.55 17.27 -13.33
CA LEU A 763 16.96 15.97 -13.64
C LEU A 763 17.32 14.92 -12.57
N VAL A 764 18.47 15.09 -11.92
CA VAL A 764 19.06 14.07 -11.03
C VAL A 764 19.77 14.66 -9.80
N ILE A 765 20.63 15.68 -9.96
CA ILE A 765 21.61 16.09 -8.93
C ILE A 765 21.15 17.28 -8.06
N GLY A 766 19.91 17.75 -8.19
CA GLY A 766 19.39 18.91 -7.45
C GLY A 766 19.97 20.23 -7.96
N SER A 767 21.30 20.38 -7.90
CA SER A 767 22.04 21.50 -8.49
C SER A 767 23.21 21.05 -9.38
N PRO A 768 22.99 20.93 -10.70
CA PRO A 768 24.06 20.62 -11.65
C PRO A 768 25.20 21.63 -11.65
N LEU A 769 24.90 22.92 -11.44
CA LEU A 769 25.91 23.98 -11.37
C LEU A 769 26.82 23.84 -10.15
N ALA A 770 26.24 23.61 -8.96
CA ALA A 770 27.03 23.43 -7.75
C ALA A 770 27.96 22.21 -7.86
N TRP A 771 27.44 21.12 -8.43
CA TRP A 771 28.21 19.93 -8.73
C TRP A 771 29.35 20.21 -9.72
N ALA A 772 29.07 20.87 -10.84
CA ALA A 772 30.07 21.17 -11.86
C ALA A 772 31.21 22.05 -11.34
N LEU A 773 30.91 23.04 -10.48
CA LEU A 773 31.94 23.83 -9.79
C LEU A 773 32.86 22.97 -8.93
N THR A 774 32.30 22.00 -8.21
CA THR A 774 33.12 21.10 -7.38
C THR A 774 33.92 20.09 -8.17
N VAL A 775 33.38 19.53 -9.25
CA VAL A 775 34.14 18.63 -10.13
C VAL A 775 35.24 19.39 -10.86
N LYS A 776 34.99 20.64 -11.29
CA LYS A 776 36.04 21.52 -11.81
C LYS A 776 37.17 21.71 -10.80
N GLY A 777 36.83 21.99 -9.53
CA GLY A 777 37.81 22.09 -8.45
C GLY A 777 38.58 20.79 -8.20
N ALA A 778 37.88 19.65 -8.16
CA ALA A 778 38.49 18.34 -7.93
C ALA A 778 39.38 17.86 -9.10
N ALA A 779 38.94 18.04 -10.34
CA ALA A 779 39.76 17.75 -11.53
C ALA A 779 40.94 18.73 -11.63
N GLY A 780 40.74 20.00 -11.29
CA GLY A 780 41.82 20.99 -11.20
C GLY A 780 42.89 20.62 -10.16
N MET A 781 42.47 20.03 -9.04
CA MET A 781 43.38 19.49 -8.01
C MET A 781 44.26 18.38 -8.57
N PHE A 782 43.72 17.47 -9.39
CA PHE A 782 44.49 16.37 -9.99
C PHE A 782 45.62 16.88 -10.88
N LEU A 783 45.44 18.04 -11.50
CA LEU A 783 46.41 18.68 -12.39
C LEU A 783 47.27 19.76 -11.68
N GLY A 784 47.06 19.99 -10.38
CA GLY A 784 47.74 21.05 -9.62
C GLY A 784 47.45 22.47 -10.13
N ARG A 785 46.28 22.74 -10.72
CA ARG A 785 45.93 24.05 -11.30
C ARG A 785 45.67 25.11 -10.25
N GLN A 786 46.21 26.30 -10.40
CA GLN A 786 45.87 27.42 -9.51
C GLN A 786 44.35 27.69 -9.48
N GLY A 787 43.83 28.00 -8.30
CA GLY A 787 42.40 28.30 -8.11
C GLY A 787 41.49 27.10 -7.81
N TRP A 788 41.98 25.86 -7.91
CA TRP A 788 41.18 24.63 -7.70
C TRP A 788 40.40 24.62 -6.36
N ARG A 789 41.01 25.15 -5.29
CA ARG A 789 40.38 25.26 -3.95
C ARG A 789 39.21 26.23 -3.92
N SER A 790 39.31 27.32 -4.69
CA SER A 790 38.27 28.33 -4.77
C SER A 790 37.04 27.77 -5.48
N ASP A 791 37.24 27.08 -6.60
CA ASP A 791 36.17 26.41 -7.35
C ASP A 791 35.46 25.36 -6.49
N LEU A 792 36.24 24.50 -5.81
CA LEU A 792 35.70 23.49 -4.89
C LEU A 792 34.87 24.12 -3.76
N ARG A 793 35.34 25.22 -3.18
CA ARG A 793 34.62 25.93 -2.12
C ARG A 793 33.35 26.59 -2.65
N ALA A 794 33.40 27.19 -3.84
CA ALA A 794 32.25 27.85 -4.46
C ALA A 794 31.10 26.87 -4.69
N GLY A 795 31.39 25.68 -5.22
CA GLY A 795 30.37 24.65 -5.41
C GLY A 795 29.75 24.15 -4.09
N ILE A 796 30.56 23.92 -3.04
CA ILE A 796 30.04 23.54 -1.70
C ILE A 796 29.15 24.63 -1.10
N VAL A 797 29.52 25.90 -1.24
CA VAL A 797 28.72 27.02 -0.75
C VAL A 797 27.40 27.13 -1.52
N LEU A 798 27.43 26.98 -2.85
CA LEU A 798 26.23 27.02 -3.67
C LEU A 798 25.27 25.87 -3.33
N ALA A 799 25.79 24.64 -3.19
CA ALA A 799 24.98 23.47 -2.82
C ALA A 799 24.24 23.65 -1.49
N ARG A 800 24.80 24.41 -0.52
CA ARG A 800 24.11 24.68 0.75
C ARG A 800 22.80 25.46 0.57
N SER A 801 22.71 26.30 -0.47
CA SER A 801 21.60 27.22 -0.70
C SER A 801 20.47 26.68 -1.59
N VAL A 802 20.64 25.48 -2.18
CA VAL A 802 19.72 24.93 -3.17
C VAL A 802 18.91 23.77 -2.58
N ASP A 803 19.57 22.64 -2.31
CA ASP A 803 18.89 21.43 -1.83
C ASP A 803 19.82 20.59 -0.93
N ALA A 804 19.21 19.85 0.00
CA ALA A 804 19.90 18.95 0.92
C ALA A 804 20.60 17.79 0.19
N ALA A 805 19.99 17.17 -0.82
CA ALA A 805 20.60 16.01 -1.49
C ALA A 805 21.89 16.41 -2.24
N ALA A 806 21.87 17.56 -2.91
CA ALA A 806 23.06 18.12 -3.58
C ALA A 806 24.20 18.40 -2.59
N ARG A 807 23.88 18.81 -1.36
CA ARG A 807 24.85 19.20 -0.32
C ARG A 807 25.81 18.07 0.06
N TYR A 808 25.30 16.88 0.33
CA TYR A 808 26.12 15.78 0.86
C TYR A 808 27.06 15.19 -0.20
N PHE A 809 26.53 15.03 -1.41
CA PHE A 809 27.27 14.47 -2.53
C PHE A 809 28.42 15.39 -2.95
N VAL A 810 28.15 16.70 -3.07
CA VAL A 810 29.15 17.70 -3.44
C VAL A 810 30.27 17.83 -2.39
N GLN A 811 29.96 17.63 -1.12
CA GLN A 811 30.95 17.65 -0.05
C GLN A 811 31.98 16.51 -0.13
N LEU A 812 31.63 15.35 -0.73
CA LEU A 812 32.55 14.22 -0.87
C LEU A 812 33.84 14.64 -1.59
N TYR A 813 33.77 15.46 -2.64
CA TYR A 813 34.97 15.92 -3.34
C TYR A 813 35.98 16.65 -2.45
N LYS A 814 35.51 17.34 -1.40
CA LYS A 814 36.42 17.93 -0.40
C LYS A 814 36.84 16.88 0.63
N TYR A 815 35.89 16.29 1.34
CA TYR A 815 36.21 15.48 2.51
C TYR A 815 36.89 14.19 2.11
N THR A 816 36.43 13.51 1.07
CA THR A 816 36.99 12.22 0.71
C THR A 816 38.09 12.36 -0.34
N ALA A 817 37.85 13.06 -1.46
CA ALA A 817 38.87 13.16 -2.50
C ALA A 817 40.06 14.05 -2.09
N ALA A 818 39.83 15.26 -1.56
CA ALA A 818 40.92 16.20 -1.27
C ALA A 818 41.67 15.91 0.04
N ILE A 819 40.99 15.54 1.13
CA ILE A 819 41.66 15.26 2.43
C ILE A 819 42.43 13.94 2.37
N GLN A 820 41.83 12.84 1.86
CA GLN A 820 42.52 11.54 1.82
C GLN A 820 43.75 11.55 0.90
N ASN A 821 43.75 12.39 -0.14
CA ASN A 821 44.91 12.63 -1.00
C ASN A 821 45.90 13.68 -0.44
N GLY A 822 45.71 14.15 0.80
CA GLY A 822 46.62 15.11 1.44
C GLY A 822 46.63 16.51 0.82
N ALA A 823 45.64 16.85 0.00
CA ALA A 823 45.57 18.15 -0.67
C ALA A 823 45.07 19.27 0.26
N VAL A 824 44.21 18.93 1.21
CA VAL A 824 43.62 19.83 2.21
C VAL A 824 43.77 19.22 3.59
N LEU A 825 44.15 20.02 4.58
CA LEU A 825 44.05 19.63 5.99
C LEU A 825 42.69 20.08 6.56
N PRO A 826 41.97 19.22 7.30
CA PRO A 826 40.69 19.60 7.89
C PRO A 826 40.87 20.72 8.92
N SER A 827 40.10 21.80 8.78
CA SER A 827 40.03 22.85 9.80
C SER A 827 38.93 22.56 10.83
N ALA A 828 38.96 23.23 12.00
CA ALA A 828 37.88 23.17 12.98
C ALA A 828 36.50 23.56 12.38
N ARG A 829 36.50 24.45 11.37
CA ARG A 829 35.28 24.81 10.63
C ARG A 829 34.75 23.65 9.78
N ASP A 830 35.64 22.83 9.23
CA ASP A 830 35.26 21.68 8.41
C ASP A 830 34.68 20.54 9.24
N VAL A 831 35.23 20.35 10.43
CA VAL A 831 34.69 19.46 11.47
C VAL A 831 33.28 19.90 11.87
N ALA A 832 33.09 21.18 12.18
CA ALA A 832 31.77 21.73 12.53
C ALA A 832 30.75 21.61 11.38
N LEU A 833 31.17 21.88 10.13
CA LEU A 833 30.31 21.76 8.96
C LEU A 833 29.89 20.30 8.69
N ALA A 834 30.79 19.33 8.91
CA ALA A 834 30.47 17.92 8.78
C ALA A 834 29.49 17.46 9.87
N THR A 835 29.58 18.01 11.10
CA THR A 835 28.59 17.77 12.16
C THR A 835 27.22 18.32 11.78
N GLU A 836 27.15 19.59 11.36
CA GLU A 836 25.90 20.22 10.89
C GLU A 836 25.27 19.40 9.75
N SER A 837 26.09 18.96 8.79
CA SER A 837 25.61 18.16 7.65
C SER A 837 25.09 16.78 8.11
N LEU A 838 25.74 16.13 9.08
CA LEU A 838 25.26 14.87 9.64
C LEU A 838 23.93 15.03 10.39
N GLU A 839 23.76 16.10 11.17
CA GLU A 839 22.49 16.39 11.85
C GLU A 839 21.35 16.60 10.85
N VAL A 840 21.58 17.38 9.79
CA VAL A 840 20.59 17.59 8.74
C VAL A 840 20.30 16.27 8.00
N ALA A 841 21.32 15.45 7.71
CA ALA A 841 21.11 14.17 7.05
C ALA A 841 20.29 13.19 7.91
N GLN A 842 20.54 13.16 9.23
CA GLN A 842 19.76 12.37 10.18
C GLN A 842 18.30 12.80 10.24
N GLN A 843 18.06 14.12 10.18
CA GLN A 843 16.70 14.68 10.15
C GLN A 843 16.02 14.46 8.80
N SER A 844 16.79 14.40 7.71
CA SER A 844 16.24 14.25 6.36
C SER A 844 15.54 12.91 6.17
N GLY A 845 16.06 11.82 6.75
CA GLY A 845 15.56 10.48 6.45
C GLY A 845 16.09 9.90 5.12
N ASP A 846 17.13 10.46 4.52
CA ASP A 846 17.78 9.86 3.34
C ASP A 846 18.97 8.99 3.75
N ASN A 847 18.96 7.68 3.41
CA ASN A 847 20.01 6.75 3.79
C ASN A 847 21.32 6.98 3.01
N ALA A 848 21.22 7.36 1.73
CA ALA A 848 22.39 7.70 0.92
C ALA A 848 23.03 8.98 1.45
N ALA A 849 22.23 10.01 1.71
CA ALA A 849 22.67 11.25 2.35
C ALA A 849 23.32 11.01 3.71
N LEU A 850 22.70 10.16 4.54
CA LEU A 850 23.22 9.81 5.86
C LEU A 850 24.56 9.06 5.75
N ALA A 851 24.68 8.10 4.83
CA ALA A 851 25.93 7.39 4.58
C ALA A 851 27.04 8.35 4.13
N TYR A 852 26.76 9.28 3.21
CA TYR A 852 27.71 10.30 2.76
C TYR A 852 28.10 11.27 3.87
N ALA A 853 27.15 11.73 4.68
CA ALA A 853 27.42 12.64 5.79
C ALA A 853 28.24 11.96 6.91
N LEU A 854 27.95 10.69 7.21
CA LEU A 854 28.75 9.87 8.13
C LEU A 854 30.19 9.75 7.65
N LEU A 855 30.39 9.47 6.35
CA LEU A 855 31.72 9.39 5.76
C LEU A 855 32.44 10.75 5.82
N ASN A 856 31.79 11.86 5.46
CA ASN A 856 32.38 13.20 5.55
C ASN A 856 32.81 13.53 6.98
N ARG A 857 31.99 13.19 7.99
CA ARG A 857 32.31 13.36 9.41
C ARG A 857 33.48 12.47 9.84
N ALA A 858 33.49 11.20 9.41
CA ALA A 858 34.57 10.27 9.70
C ALA A 858 35.91 10.79 9.19
N ILE A 859 35.98 11.20 7.91
CA ILE A 859 37.24 11.69 7.32
C ILE A 859 37.70 13.00 7.95
N ALA A 860 36.79 13.93 8.24
CA ALA A 860 37.13 15.18 8.91
C ALA A 860 37.78 14.96 10.29
N LEU A 861 37.35 13.92 11.02
CA LEU A 861 37.88 13.55 12.33
C LEU A 861 39.18 12.75 12.24
N LEU A 862 39.25 11.72 11.39
CA LEU A 862 40.41 10.82 11.28
C LEU A 862 41.70 11.52 10.79
N HIS A 863 41.54 12.67 10.13
CA HIS A 863 42.63 13.51 9.63
C HIS A 863 42.80 14.81 10.44
N ASN A 864 42.10 14.96 11.57
CA ASN A 864 42.29 16.05 12.51
C ASN A 864 42.75 15.50 13.88
N ASP A 865 44.01 15.76 14.23
CA ASP A 865 44.65 15.23 15.44
C ASP A 865 44.01 15.68 16.77
N SER A 866 43.03 16.59 16.75
CA SER A 866 42.40 17.16 17.95
C SER A 866 41.11 16.47 18.44
N GLU A 867 40.48 15.58 17.65
CA GLU A 867 39.19 14.97 18.00
C GLU A 867 39.16 13.44 17.81
N ALA A 868 38.80 12.70 18.87
CA ALA A 868 38.59 11.26 18.82
C ALA A 868 37.20 10.88 18.28
N GLY A 869 37.03 9.62 17.81
CA GLY A 869 35.71 9.05 17.47
C GLY A 869 35.40 8.91 15.98
N GLY A 870 36.31 9.26 15.08
CA GLY A 870 36.10 9.12 13.62
C GLY A 870 35.81 7.69 13.15
N LEU A 871 36.39 6.68 13.82
CA LEU A 871 36.26 5.27 13.45
C LEU A 871 34.83 4.74 13.58
N GLU A 872 34.08 5.17 14.60
CA GLU A 872 32.68 4.74 14.79
C GLU A 872 31.79 5.20 13.63
N PHE A 873 31.98 6.44 13.18
CA PHE A 873 31.27 6.97 12.01
C PHE A 873 31.66 6.24 10.73
N LEU A 874 32.94 5.88 10.57
CA LEU A 874 33.44 5.14 9.41
C LEU A 874 32.82 3.74 9.31
N ILE A 875 32.72 3.02 10.43
CA ILE A 875 32.08 1.70 10.51
C ILE A 875 30.62 1.81 10.05
N LYS A 876 29.88 2.76 10.63
CA LYS A 876 28.47 2.95 10.30
C LYS A 876 28.28 3.33 8.83
N ALA A 877 29.13 4.20 8.27
CA ALA A 877 29.08 4.57 6.86
C ALA A 877 29.31 3.33 5.96
N LYS A 878 30.33 2.50 6.26
CA LYS A 878 30.62 1.30 5.48
C LYS A 878 29.48 0.28 5.51
N GLU A 879 28.89 0.04 6.69
CA GLU A 879 27.73 -0.85 6.82
C GLU A 879 26.56 -0.40 5.95
N MET A 880 26.28 0.91 5.95
CA MET A 880 25.23 1.49 5.11
C MET A 880 25.55 1.37 3.61
N PHE A 881 26.80 1.61 3.18
CA PHE A 881 27.15 1.43 1.76
C PHE A 881 26.91 0.01 1.26
N VAL A 882 27.15 -1.00 2.11
CA VAL A 882 26.90 -2.41 1.77
C VAL A 882 25.41 -2.73 1.80
N HIS A 883 24.69 -2.30 2.84
CA HIS A 883 23.27 -2.62 3.02
C HIS A 883 22.39 -1.96 1.95
N GLU A 884 22.66 -0.69 1.65
CA GLU A 884 21.89 0.13 0.71
C GLU A 884 22.36 -0.03 -0.75
N GLN A 885 23.34 -0.91 -1.01
CA GLN A 885 23.93 -1.14 -2.34
C GLN A 885 24.36 0.18 -3.05
N LEU A 886 24.96 1.07 -2.28
CA LEU A 886 25.50 2.33 -2.78
C LEU A 886 26.84 2.10 -3.50
N THR A 887 27.48 3.18 -3.92
CA THR A 887 28.73 3.17 -4.72
C THR A 887 29.85 2.31 -4.11
N MET A 888 30.32 1.31 -4.86
CA MET A 888 31.40 0.40 -4.47
C MET A 888 32.74 1.13 -4.23
N THR A 889 32.99 2.23 -4.94
CA THR A 889 34.16 3.09 -4.74
C THR A 889 34.22 3.63 -3.31
N LEU A 890 33.10 4.07 -2.73
CA LEU A 890 33.06 4.64 -1.39
C LEU A 890 33.33 3.59 -0.29
N ARG A 891 32.87 2.35 -0.49
CA ARG A 891 33.22 1.23 0.39
C ARG A 891 34.74 1.05 0.46
N ARG A 892 35.42 1.01 -0.69
CA ARG A 892 36.88 0.83 -0.76
C ARG A 892 37.64 1.98 -0.12
N MET A 893 37.11 3.19 -0.22
CA MET A 893 37.70 4.36 0.43
C MET A 893 37.66 4.25 1.96
N CYS A 894 36.61 3.62 2.53
CA CYS A 894 36.60 3.28 3.95
C CYS A 894 37.70 2.28 4.30
N ASP A 895 37.96 1.29 3.44
CA ASP A 895 38.98 0.26 3.67
C ASP A 895 40.41 0.82 3.73
N ILE A 896 40.71 1.88 2.97
CA ILE A 896 41.99 2.60 3.07
C ILE A 896 42.17 3.21 4.47
N GLU A 897 41.14 3.82 5.03
CA GLU A 897 41.21 4.43 6.36
C GLU A 897 41.24 3.36 7.47
N PHE A 898 40.53 2.24 7.30
CA PHE A 898 40.66 1.10 8.20
C PHE A 898 42.10 0.55 8.22
N ALA A 899 42.73 0.41 7.06
CA ALA A 899 44.12 -0.03 6.97
C ALA A 899 45.07 0.98 7.64
N ARG A 900 44.84 2.29 7.45
CA ARG A 900 45.61 3.35 8.10
C ARG A 900 45.50 3.29 9.62
N GLU A 901 44.30 3.06 10.15
CA GLU A 901 44.07 3.01 11.58
C GLU A 901 44.63 1.72 12.22
N ARG A 902 44.58 0.59 11.51
CA ARG A 902 45.30 -0.63 11.91
C ARG A 902 46.80 -0.39 12.01
N ALA A 903 47.40 0.29 11.02
CA ALA A 903 48.81 0.63 11.07
C ALA A 903 49.15 1.54 12.26
N ARG A 904 48.33 2.57 12.54
CA ARG A 904 48.52 3.49 13.69
C ARG A 904 48.41 2.80 15.05
N SER A 905 47.51 1.82 15.17
CA SER A 905 47.30 1.02 16.38
C SER A 905 48.31 -0.11 16.57
N GLY A 906 49.19 -0.34 15.59
CA GLY A 906 50.27 -1.32 15.65
C GLY A 906 49.95 -2.69 15.02
N ASP A 907 48.74 -2.89 14.48
CA ASP A 907 48.37 -4.07 13.69
C ASP A 907 48.90 -3.93 12.24
N LEU A 908 50.22 -4.09 12.08
CA LEU A 908 50.88 -3.95 10.79
C LEU A 908 50.47 -5.05 9.80
N ASP A 909 50.28 -6.29 10.26
CA ASP A 909 49.91 -7.42 9.40
C ASP A 909 48.51 -7.21 8.81
N GLY A 910 47.53 -6.86 9.67
CA GLY A 910 46.17 -6.57 9.24
C GLY A 910 46.05 -5.30 8.39
N ALA A 911 46.95 -4.34 8.54
CA ALA A 911 47.04 -3.16 7.67
C ALA A 911 47.60 -3.50 6.28
N ILE A 912 48.67 -4.31 6.22
CA ILE A 912 49.31 -4.74 4.97
C ILE A 912 48.35 -5.58 4.14
N GLU A 913 47.68 -6.55 4.76
CA GLU A 913 46.71 -7.43 4.09
C GLU A 913 45.59 -6.60 3.44
N LEU A 914 44.94 -5.74 4.23
CA LEU A 914 43.81 -4.93 3.76
C LEU A 914 44.25 -3.91 2.70
N ALA A 915 45.37 -3.22 2.88
CA ALA A 915 45.86 -2.24 1.91
C ALA A 915 46.29 -2.91 0.59
N ALA A 916 46.87 -4.11 0.64
CA ALA A 916 47.23 -4.87 -0.55
C ALA A 916 46.00 -5.36 -1.33
N GLU A 917 44.96 -5.83 -0.63
CA GLU A 917 43.67 -6.22 -1.20
C GLU A 917 43.01 -5.04 -1.93
N VAL A 918 42.84 -3.91 -1.25
CA VAL A 918 42.26 -2.68 -1.84
C VAL A 918 43.05 -2.24 -3.07
N LEU A 919 44.38 -2.24 -2.99
CA LEU A 919 45.22 -1.83 -4.10
C LEU A 919 45.15 -2.82 -5.28
N ALA A 920 44.97 -4.13 -5.05
CA ALA A 920 44.74 -5.08 -6.14
C ALA A 920 43.44 -4.75 -6.88
N GLU A 921 42.35 -4.56 -6.14
CA GLU A 921 41.04 -4.22 -6.72
C GLU A 921 41.05 -2.89 -7.50
N GLN A 922 41.74 -1.86 -7.01
CA GLN A 922 41.86 -0.56 -7.69
C GLN A 922 42.58 -0.68 -9.05
N PHE A 923 43.58 -1.57 -9.15
CA PHE A 923 44.27 -1.82 -10.41
C PHE A 923 43.40 -2.59 -11.40
N ASP A 924 42.65 -3.58 -10.92
CA ASP A 924 41.75 -4.38 -11.75
C ASP A 924 40.62 -3.52 -12.34
N THR A 925 39.99 -2.70 -11.49
CA THR A 925 38.86 -1.83 -11.88
C THR A 925 39.27 -0.60 -12.70
N GLY A 926 40.55 -0.21 -12.67
CA GLY A 926 41.02 1.01 -13.33
C GLY A 926 40.75 2.29 -12.53
N GLU A 927 40.43 2.19 -11.24
CA GLU A 927 40.27 3.34 -10.33
C GLU A 927 41.59 4.10 -10.19
N MET A 928 41.61 5.42 -10.35
CA MET A 928 42.86 6.20 -10.42
C MET A 928 43.09 7.18 -9.26
N ILE A 929 42.05 7.54 -8.52
CA ILE A 929 42.04 8.65 -7.58
C ILE A 929 42.66 8.26 -6.25
N PHE A 930 42.43 7.03 -5.78
CA PHE A 930 42.80 6.63 -4.42
C PHE A 930 43.97 5.63 -4.35
N ARG A 931 44.61 5.35 -5.49
CA ARG A 931 45.82 4.50 -5.54
C ARG A 931 46.99 5.08 -4.75
N GLY A 932 47.18 6.39 -4.80
CA GLY A 932 48.24 7.08 -4.05
C GLY A 932 48.12 6.87 -2.53
N PRO A 933 46.97 7.19 -1.92
CA PRO A 933 46.70 6.90 -0.52
C PRO A 933 46.83 5.42 -0.12
N ALA A 934 46.26 4.50 -0.90
CA ALA A 934 46.35 3.06 -0.61
C ALA A 934 47.81 2.54 -0.67
N THR A 935 48.56 2.94 -1.70
CA THR A 935 50.00 2.62 -1.83
C THR A 935 50.80 3.19 -0.66
N THR A 936 50.46 4.40 -0.22
CA THR A 936 51.13 5.05 0.92
C THR A 936 50.97 4.23 2.20
N VAL A 937 49.73 3.83 2.54
CA VAL A 937 49.45 3.03 3.74
C VAL A 937 50.20 1.68 3.67
N LEU A 938 50.15 1.00 2.53
CA LEU A 938 50.84 -0.28 2.33
C LEU A 938 52.36 -0.14 2.52
N VAL A 939 52.97 0.85 1.86
CA VAL A 939 54.43 1.04 1.91
C VAL A 939 54.88 1.44 3.30
N GLU A 940 54.19 2.35 3.98
CA GLU A 940 54.53 2.75 5.35
C GLU A 940 54.44 1.59 6.33
N ALA A 941 53.40 0.75 6.24
CA ALA A 941 53.26 -0.43 7.07
C ALA A 941 54.36 -1.47 6.80
N LEU A 942 54.69 -1.72 5.53
CA LEU A 942 55.79 -2.62 5.12
C LEU A 942 57.15 -2.12 5.63
N LEU A 943 57.45 -0.83 5.45
CA LEU A 943 58.70 -0.24 5.93
C LEU A 943 58.78 -0.23 7.47
N SER A 944 57.65 -0.12 8.15
CA SER A 944 57.59 -0.21 9.63
C SER A 944 57.83 -1.63 10.13
N ARG A 945 57.37 -2.67 9.41
CA ARG A 945 57.64 -4.08 9.72
C ARG A 945 59.09 -4.48 9.40
N GLY A 946 59.64 -3.94 8.31
CA GLY A 946 61.08 -3.81 8.08
C GLY A 946 61.84 -5.08 7.66
N SER A 947 61.18 -6.16 7.24
CA SER A 947 61.89 -7.33 6.70
C SER A 947 62.46 -7.06 5.30
N THR A 948 63.47 -7.83 4.86
CA THR A 948 64.01 -7.70 3.49
C THR A 948 62.95 -7.92 2.42
N ALA A 949 62.00 -8.84 2.67
CA ALA A 949 60.86 -9.07 1.79
C ALA A 949 59.90 -7.87 1.76
N ASP A 950 59.70 -7.21 2.91
CA ASP A 950 58.83 -6.03 3.02
C ASP A 950 59.39 -4.84 2.26
N ILE A 951 60.70 -4.58 2.36
CA ILE A 951 61.35 -3.49 1.63
C ILE A 951 61.25 -3.74 0.11
N ALA A 952 61.43 -4.98 -0.34
CA ALA A 952 61.27 -5.35 -1.75
C ALA A 952 59.81 -5.19 -2.21
N ALA A 953 58.84 -5.61 -1.40
CA ALA A 953 57.41 -5.44 -1.68
C ALA A 953 57.00 -3.95 -1.72
N ALA A 954 57.55 -3.13 -0.81
CA ALA A 954 57.35 -1.69 -0.77
C ALA A 954 57.89 -1.01 -2.04
N ALA A 955 59.13 -1.34 -2.44
CA ALA A 955 59.71 -0.84 -3.69
C ALA A 955 58.86 -1.25 -4.92
N HIS A 956 58.40 -2.50 -4.96
CA HIS A 956 57.53 -2.98 -6.02
C HIS A 956 56.20 -2.19 -6.07
N ALA A 957 55.56 -1.92 -4.93
CA ALA A 957 54.34 -1.15 -4.87
C ALA A 957 54.52 0.29 -5.38
N VAL A 958 55.63 0.95 -5.01
CA VAL A 958 55.98 2.30 -5.49
C VAL A 958 56.19 2.33 -6.99
N GLU A 959 56.96 1.39 -7.55
CA GLU A 959 57.20 1.32 -8.99
C GLU A 959 55.93 0.94 -9.77
N ARG A 960 55.06 0.10 -9.18
CA ARG A 960 53.75 -0.23 -9.77
C ARG A 960 52.87 1.02 -9.90
N LEU A 961 52.86 1.90 -8.89
CA LEU A 961 52.17 3.19 -8.96
C LEU A 961 52.82 4.14 -9.97
N ALA A 962 54.15 4.22 -9.99
CA ALA A 962 54.89 5.11 -10.90
C ALA A 962 54.75 4.71 -12.39
N ALA A 963 54.52 3.43 -12.67
CA ALA A 963 54.30 2.91 -14.03
C ALA A 963 52.88 3.13 -14.56
N VAL A 964 51.94 3.62 -13.74
CA VAL A 964 50.58 3.89 -14.20
C VAL A 964 50.59 5.05 -15.21
N PRO A 965 50.03 4.88 -16.42
CA PRO A 965 49.89 5.97 -17.38
C PRO A 965 48.95 7.05 -16.84
N VAL A 966 49.40 8.31 -16.83
CA VAL A 966 48.63 9.48 -16.36
C VAL A 966 48.78 10.65 -17.32
N GLU A 967 47.85 11.60 -17.27
CA GLU A 967 47.95 12.86 -18.02
C GLU A 967 49.17 13.69 -17.58
N PRO A 968 49.72 14.53 -18.48
CA PRO A 968 50.76 15.48 -18.10
C PRO A 968 50.32 16.37 -16.94
N GLY A 969 51.10 16.38 -15.86
CA GLY A 969 50.82 17.19 -14.68
C GLY A 969 49.89 16.54 -13.64
N PHE A 970 49.56 15.25 -13.79
CA PHE A 970 48.75 14.52 -12.81
C PHE A 970 49.48 14.30 -11.47
N VAL A 971 49.16 15.10 -10.47
CA VAL A 971 49.93 15.16 -9.21
C VAL A 971 49.56 14.10 -8.18
N LEU A 972 48.39 13.46 -8.29
CA LEU A 972 47.93 12.48 -7.30
C LEU A 972 48.77 11.20 -7.24
N HIS A 973 49.50 10.85 -8.30
CA HIS A 973 50.46 9.74 -8.28
C HIS A 973 51.89 10.25 -8.11
N GLU A 974 52.22 11.39 -8.72
CA GLU A 974 53.57 11.97 -8.68
C GLU A 974 54.01 12.30 -7.24
N LEU A 975 53.14 12.95 -6.45
CA LEU A 975 53.45 13.35 -5.08
C LEU A 975 53.71 12.15 -4.15
N PRO A 976 52.83 11.14 -4.04
CA PRO A 976 53.12 9.97 -3.23
C PRO A 976 54.32 9.18 -3.75
N VAL A 977 54.55 9.05 -5.06
CA VAL A 977 55.75 8.38 -5.58
C VAL A 977 57.02 9.08 -5.13
N LEU A 978 57.10 10.42 -5.24
CA LEU A 978 58.27 11.17 -4.78
C LEU A 978 58.50 10.98 -3.27
N ARG A 979 57.45 11.06 -2.47
CA ARG A 979 57.52 10.86 -1.02
C ARG A 979 57.97 9.45 -0.66
N LEU A 980 57.36 8.43 -1.25
CA LEU A 980 57.66 7.03 -0.92
C LEU A 980 59.05 6.61 -1.42
N ARG A 981 59.53 7.16 -2.55
CA ARG A 981 60.93 6.98 -2.99
C ARG A 981 61.92 7.61 -2.03
N ALA A 982 61.61 8.77 -1.44
CA ALA A 982 62.43 9.34 -0.38
C ALA A 982 62.48 8.38 0.83
N LEU A 983 61.33 7.90 1.31
CA LEU A 983 61.31 6.95 2.45
C LEU A 983 62.12 5.68 2.17
N LEU A 984 62.00 5.10 0.97
CA LEU A 984 62.82 3.94 0.55
C LEU A 984 64.31 4.26 0.52
N ALA A 985 64.70 5.41 -0.04
CA ALA A 985 66.11 5.85 -0.07
C ALA A 985 66.68 5.96 1.36
N ARG A 986 65.90 6.51 2.30
CA ARG A 986 66.26 6.57 3.72
C ARG A 986 66.44 5.18 4.33
N THR A 987 65.52 4.25 4.06
CA THR A 987 65.64 2.85 4.54
C THR A 987 66.87 2.14 3.97
N HIS A 988 67.30 2.49 2.76
CA HIS A 988 68.52 1.97 2.13
C HIS A 988 69.81 2.70 2.53
N GLY A 989 69.73 3.78 3.31
CA GLY A 989 70.88 4.62 3.66
C GLY A 989 71.41 5.50 2.51
N ASP A 990 70.60 5.74 1.47
CA ASP A 990 70.91 6.66 0.37
C ASP A 990 70.48 8.09 0.72
N GLU A 991 71.33 8.80 1.46
CA GLU A 991 71.10 10.18 1.90
C GLU A 991 70.96 11.17 0.72
N ALA A 992 71.69 10.94 -0.39
CA ALA A 992 71.63 11.81 -1.56
C ALA A 992 70.29 11.65 -2.29
N GLY A 993 69.84 10.41 -2.49
CA GLY A 993 68.52 10.10 -3.04
C GLY A 993 67.40 10.61 -2.15
N TYR A 994 67.51 10.45 -0.82
CA TYR A 994 66.54 10.96 0.15
C TYR A 994 66.33 12.48 -0.01
N ALA A 995 67.41 13.26 0.04
CA ALA A 995 67.34 14.72 -0.11
C ALA A 995 66.76 15.13 -1.46
N GLN A 996 67.21 14.50 -2.55
CA GLN A 996 66.72 14.78 -3.90
C GLN A 996 65.21 14.56 -4.04
N PHE A 997 64.70 13.41 -3.58
CA PHE A 997 63.29 13.09 -3.66
C PHE A 997 62.44 13.95 -2.71
N ARG A 998 62.91 14.21 -1.49
CA ARG A 998 62.26 15.10 -0.52
C ARG A 998 62.11 16.52 -1.07
N ASP A 999 63.17 17.09 -1.64
CA ASP A 999 63.16 18.48 -2.14
C ASP A 999 62.23 18.63 -3.35
N ARG A 1000 62.24 17.65 -4.26
CA ARG A 1000 61.28 17.58 -5.37
C ARG A 1000 59.84 17.42 -4.90
N PHE A 1001 59.60 16.56 -3.91
CA PHE A 1001 58.30 16.38 -3.29
C PHE A 1001 57.80 17.69 -2.66
N ARG A 1002 58.64 18.39 -1.90
CA ARG A 1002 58.32 19.68 -1.28
C ARG A 1002 57.98 20.74 -2.33
N ALA A 1003 58.83 20.91 -3.35
CA ALA A 1003 58.59 21.88 -4.41
C ALA A 1003 57.28 21.60 -5.15
N LYS A 1004 57.02 20.33 -5.50
CA LYS A 1004 55.79 19.94 -6.19
C LYS A 1004 54.55 20.13 -5.31
N ALA A 1005 54.62 19.81 -4.02
CA ALA A 1005 53.52 20.02 -3.08
C ALA A 1005 53.21 21.51 -2.90
N GLN A 1006 54.23 22.37 -2.94
CA GLN A 1006 54.10 23.82 -2.89
C GLN A 1006 53.42 24.37 -4.15
N ASP A 1007 53.87 23.94 -5.33
CA ASP A 1007 53.32 24.37 -6.63
C ASP A 1007 51.85 23.97 -6.78
N ALA A 1008 51.50 22.74 -6.35
CA ALA A 1008 50.13 22.24 -6.40
C ALA A 1008 49.24 22.81 -5.28
N GLY A 1009 49.83 23.41 -4.25
CA GLY A 1009 49.15 23.87 -3.05
C GLY A 1009 48.51 22.72 -2.27
N PHE A 1010 49.26 21.66 -1.96
CA PHE A 1010 48.77 20.50 -1.18
C PHE A 1010 49.24 20.62 0.26
N GLU A 1011 48.35 21.08 1.15
CA GLU A 1011 48.69 21.41 2.54
C GLU A 1011 49.18 20.21 3.35
N GLY A 1012 48.53 19.06 3.21
CA GLY A 1012 48.91 17.85 3.93
C GLY A 1012 50.27 17.33 3.51
N TYR A 1013 50.55 17.32 2.20
CA TYR A 1013 51.87 16.95 1.69
C TYR A 1013 52.97 17.96 2.02
N LEU A 1014 52.66 19.26 2.09
CA LEU A 1014 53.60 20.27 2.58
C LEU A 1014 53.99 20.04 4.04
N ALA A 1015 53.01 19.80 4.91
CA ALA A 1015 53.28 19.48 6.31
C ALA A 1015 54.11 18.20 6.46
N GLN A 1016 53.85 17.18 5.64
CA GLN A 1016 54.65 15.96 5.61
C GLN A 1016 56.08 16.21 5.09
N ALA A 1017 56.26 17.03 4.06
CA ALA A 1017 57.58 17.40 3.55
C ALA A 1017 58.41 18.15 4.60
N GLU A 1018 57.77 19.01 5.41
CA GLU A 1018 58.40 19.70 6.53
C GLU A 1018 58.79 18.74 7.66
N ALA A 1019 57.95 17.74 7.95
CA ALA A 1019 58.26 16.70 8.94
C ALA A 1019 59.41 15.77 8.51
N MET A 1020 59.72 15.72 7.21
CA MET A 1020 60.85 14.95 6.67
C MET A 1020 62.21 15.64 6.86
N GLY A 1021 62.25 16.86 7.42
CA GLY A 1021 63.47 17.59 7.77
C GLY A 1021 63.83 18.63 6.74
#